data_AF-A0A1E1KN95-F1
#
_entry.id   AF-A0A1E1KN95-F1
#
_cell.length_a   1.000
_cell.length_b   1.000
_cell.length_c   1.000
_cell.angle_alpha   90.00
_cell.angle_beta   90.00
_cell.angle_gamma   90.00
#
_symmetry.space_group_name_H-M   'P 1'
#
loop_
_entity.id
_entity.type
_entity.pdbx_description
1 polymer ?
#
loop_
_entity_poly.entity_id
_entity_poly.type
_entity_poly.pdbx_seq_one_letter_code
_entity_poly.pdbx_strand_id
1 'polypeptide(L)'
;MSSNKRQKLDISPKKPQLSAFAARQVFKSKTSSPSSLTRQDESATLSDTTTRPKSEGTDSERTNKKTSQSVSKELIAQDGTNMGSDDIDFHFNDESQLNSAQSREESPELVLQRPTIALSSFKPTISNLKDLGASSLRIRLAPGERLVIVGQYELCVKEGHITLMGATLQSSENSYRVVAASSHSLPVIRCLSTDVNTADIVLRNCNSGLEDLEKLSPLFGRLWNSHSGPLGAEYQESLPRFRKSTFQILFSPKLDLQSSYLQPLASPPEWNLMLSKLSETARKRIAETSPAGKRPVGKSPAEKTSTDDPPTRKKRVVMLCGPKSSGKSTFTKLLCNRLLSTLPGSTTSQGIALLDLDPGQPEFSPPGQLALVHVQDLNFGTPFSHPIPFGKTKMIRAHSIASISPSSDPSLYMSCALDLFTHYRAMGSAARDCPLIINTPGWVFGTGLEILVDLISRFKPTEVLYMSHDGPPEVVSTLKEATLLTPLLTLPSQISEYTTRTAAHLRTMQAMSYFHLNTESTGTLNWSGMPLTSIPPWEVRYSGENPGILGVMCYSEQPLPELLAETMNGSLVAVVVIDDMSAVLGQEIESGQGCAGRPTSDDHFDAEIRVMDHSHKPRRFEEPRILLTPKEQIPYFNPANDSRLDPRYSHSIGIALVRGIDIRRRRIQLLTPISPSMIEEINEAGKKIVLVNGKLDTPGWAYTEELNLKISQDKSAERSSFGSTGVGDDGMDLDDAEADASEVELVEGAVGKILDRHRNAGDGFQDAPWVERLDGSKGRGVGSRVWRVRRDLGRIGDGGE
;
A
#
# COMPACT_ATOMS: atom_id res chain seq x y z
N MET A 1 -15.58 -68.03 38.12
CA MET A 1 -17.01 -67.84 37.76
C MET A 1 -17.37 -66.39 38.08
N SER A 2 -18.16 -65.64 37.31
CA SER A 2 -18.81 -65.92 36.02
C SER A 2 -18.83 -64.66 35.13
N SER A 3 -18.92 -64.90 33.83
CA SER A 3 -19.46 -64.03 32.78
C SER A 3 -20.89 -63.49 33.10
N ASN A 4 -21.53 -62.58 32.36
CA ASN A 4 -21.25 -62.02 31.02
C ASN A 4 -22.12 -60.77 30.73
N LYS A 5 -21.62 -59.78 29.98
CA LYS A 5 -22.28 -59.20 28.78
C LYS A 5 -21.53 -57.98 28.22
N ARG A 6 -21.51 -57.87 26.88
CA ARG A 6 -21.08 -56.68 26.13
C ARG A 6 -22.30 -55.82 25.79
N GLN A 7 -22.09 -54.52 25.61
CA GLN A 7 -22.87 -53.72 24.66
C GLN A 7 -21.90 -53.06 23.67
N LYS A 8 -22.38 -52.81 22.45
CA LYS A 8 -21.57 -52.41 21.29
C LYS A 8 -21.94 -50.97 20.93
N LEU A 9 -20.96 -50.07 20.88
CA LEU A 9 -21.12 -48.73 20.32
C LEU A 9 -20.47 -48.72 18.94
N ASP A 10 -21.25 -48.41 17.90
CA ASP A 10 -20.75 -48.34 16.54
C ASP A 10 -20.01 -47.02 16.29
N ILE A 11 -18.74 -47.12 15.89
CA ILE A 11 -17.91 -45.97 15.55
C ILE A 11 -18.26 -45.54 14.12
N SER A 12 -19.03 -44.46 13.99
CA SER A 12 -19.21 -43.80 12.70
C SER A 12 -17.86 -43.23 12.21
N PRO A 13 -17.52 -43.38 10.91
CA PRO A 13 -16.23 -42.92 10.42
C PRO A 13 -16.13 -41.39 10.50
N LYS A 14 -15.01 -40.88 11.05
CA LYS A 14 -14.73 -39.44 11.10
C LYS A 14 -14.83 -38.85 9.70
N LYS A 15 -15.75 -37.90 9.49
CA LYS A 15 -15.81 -37.11 8.25
C LYS A 15 -14.45 -36.42 8.06
N PRO A 16 -13.84 -36.48 6.86
CA PRO A 16 -12.53 -35.90 6.66
C PRO A 16 -12.64 -34.36 6.69
N GLN A 17 -11.70 -33.70 7.36
CA GLN A 17 -11.64 -32.24 7.39
C GLN A 17 -11.60 -31.69 5.96
N LEU A 18 -12.42 -30.66 5.73
CA LEU A 18 -12.52 -29.86 4.52
C LEU A 18 -12.18 -28.43 4.91
N SER A 19 -11.43 -27.72 4.08
CA SER A 19 -11.38 -26.25 4.20
C SER A 19 -12.82 -25.71 4.12
N ALA A 20 -13.16 -24.72 4.95
CA ALA A 20 -14.50 -24.15 4.94
C ALA A 20 -14.88 -23.57 3.56
N PHE A 21 -13.90 -23.10 2.76
CA PHE A 21 -14.13 -22.70 1.37
C PHE A 21 -14.60 -23.87 0.48
N ALA A 22 -14.12 -25.09 0.72
CA ALA A 22 -14.59 -26.29 0.02
C ALA A 22 -15.96 -26.74 0.53
N ALA A 23 -16.23 -26.63 1.84
CA ALA A 23 -17.57 -26.88 2.39
C ALA A 23 -18.63 -25.93 1.78
N ARG A 24 -18.28 -24.65 1.60
CA ARG A 24 -19.15 -23.62 1.02
C ARG A 24 -19.55 -23.88 -0.43
N GLN A 25 -18.66 -24.41 -1.27
CA GLN A 25 -19.04 -24.81 -2.64
C GLN A 25 -20.09 -25.93 -2.65
N VAL A 26 -20.02 -26.87 -1.70
CA VAL A 26 -21.00 -27.98 -1.54
C VAL A 26 -22.36 -27.49 -1.00
N PHE A 27 -22.43 -26.29 -0.39
CA PHE A 27 -23.70 -25.63 -0.09
C PHE A 27 -24.26 -24.86 -1.30
N LYS A 28 -23.40 -24.19 -2.08
CA LYS A 28 -23.81 -23.38 -3.25
C LYS A 28 -24.45 -24.22 -4.37
N SER A 29 -24.16 -25.53 -4.43
CA SER A 29 -24.83 -26.49 -5.32
C SER A 29 -26.09 -27.15 -4.75
N LYS A 30 -26.46 -26.88 -3.49
CA LYS A 30 -27.70 -27.37 -2.85
C LYS A 30 -28.82 -26.34 -2.83
N THR A 31 -28.49 -25.05 -2.95
CA THR A 31 -29.47 -23.95 -2.97
C THR A 31 -30.18 -23.77 -4.32
N SER A 32 -29.94 -24.64 -5.31
CA SER A 32 -30.43 -24.53 -6.69
C SER A 32 -31.50 -25.58 -7.05
N SER A 33 -32.41 -25.91 -6.11
CA SER A 33 -33.56 -26.80 -6.36
C SER A 33 -34.78 -26.34 -5.55
N PRO A 34 -35.95 -26.07 -6.17
CA PRO A 34 -37.15 -25.65 -5.46
C PRO A 34 -37.93 -26.85 -4.90
N SER A 35 -38.49 -26.70 -3.70
CA SER A 35 -39.52 -27.59 -3.16
C SER A 35 -40.57 -26.78 -2.38
N SER A 36 -41.79 -27.33 -2.29
CA SER A 36 -43.02 -26.58 -2.03
C SER A 36 -43.39 -26.42 -0.55
N LEU A 37 -44.10 -25.33 -0.27
CA LEU A 37 -44.68 -24.99 1.04
C LEU A 37 -45.72 -26.02 1.53
N THR A 38 -45.68 -26.30 2.84
CA THR A 38 -46.90 -26.51 3.64
C THR A 38 -46.67 -25.94 5.05
N ARG A 39 -47.63 -25.18 5.58
CA ARG A 39 -47.64 -24.68 6.97
C ARG A 39 -48.50 -25.57 7.84
N GLN A 40 -48.21 -25.58 9.13
CA GLN A 40 -49.21 -25.68 10.19
C GLN A 40 -48.74 -24.84 11.39
N ASP A 41 -49.65 -24.06 11.97
CA ASP A 41 -49.44 -23.22 13.14
C ASP A 41 -50.00 -23.92 14.39
N GLU A 42 -49.45 -23.70 15.58
CA GLU A 42 -50.17 -23.88 16.85
C GLU A 42 -49.54 -23.04 18.00
N SER A 43 -50.31 -22.76 19.07
CA SER A 43 -50.00 -21.65 20.00
C SER A 43 -50.52 -21.82 21.45
N ALA A 44 -49.69 -21.40 22.43
CA ALA A 44 -50.02 -21.06 23.83
C ALA A 44 -48.80 -20.34 24.45
N THR A 45 -48.79 -19.19 25.15
CA THR A 45 -49.61 -18.53 26.21
C THR A 45 -49.19 -18.82 27.67
N LEU A 46 -49.45 -17.83 28.54
CA LEU A 46 -49.09 -17.69 29.97
C LEU A 46 -47.60 -17.32 30.23
N SER A 47 -47.16 -16.23 30.91
CA SER A 47 -47.69 -15.26 31.91
C SER A 47 -47.43 -15.60 33.39
N ASP A 48 -46.67 -14.75 34.10
CA ASP A 48 -47.09 -14.17 35.39
C ASP A 48 -46.31 -12.88 35.76
N THR A 49 -46.65 -12.25 36.89
CA THR A 49 -46.34 -10.85 37.25
C THR A 49 -46.08 -10.68 38.76
N THR A 50 -45.09 -9.89 39.19
CA THR A 50 -45.07 -9.31 40.57
C THR A 50 -44.19 -8.05 40.69
N THR A 51 -44.30 -7.30 41.80
CA THR A 51 -43.94 -5.86 41.83
C THR A 51 -43.39 -5.31 43.16
N ARG A 52 -42.58 -4.22 43.07
CA ARG A 52 -42.36 -3.16 44.09
C ARG A 52 -41.58 -3.54 45.38
N PRO A 53 -41.16 -2.59 46.27
CA PRO A 53 -41.41 -1.13 46.33
C PRO A 53 -40.14 -0.21 46.41
N LYS A 54 -40.31 1.07 46.83
CA LYS A 54 -39.31 2.16 46.96
C LYS A 54 -39.06 2.60 48.42
N SER A 55 -37.95 3.32 48.67
CA SER A 55 -37.77 4.46 49.62
C SER A 55 -36.43 5.17 49.27
N GLU A 56 -36.24 6.49 49.11
CA GLU A 56 -36.65 7.77 49.76
C GLU A 56 -35.78 8.27 50.95
N GLY A 57 -35.42 9.57 50.91
CA GLY A 57 -34.51 10.34 51.81
C GLY A 57 -33.44 11.12 51.00
N THR A 58 -33.31 12.47 50.94
CA THR A 58 -33.14 13.56 51.95
C THR A 58 -31.78 13.51 52.70
N ASP A 59 -30.99 14.56 52.99
CA ASP A 59 -30.89 16.01 52.65
C ASP A 59 -29.61 16.60 53.36
N SER A 60 -29.04 17.82 53.19
CA SER A 60 -29.19 18.98 52.27
C SER A 60 -27.97 19.95 52.36
N GLU A 61 -27.92 21.01 51.53
CA GLU A 61 -27.14 22.27 51.69
C GLU A 61 -25.56 22.20 51.70
N ARG A 62 -24.73 23.26 51.50
CA ARG A 62 -24.95 24.70 51.21
C ARG A 62 -23.80 25.37 50.41
N THR A 63 -24.14 26.50 49.79
CA THR A 63 -23.37 27.46 48.98
C THR A 63 -22.07 28.08 49.56
N ASN A 64 -21.08 28.38 48.69
CA ASN A 64 -20.57 29.75 48.38
C ASN A 64 -19.34 29.71 47.42
N LYS A 65 -18.89 30.77 46.72
CA LYS A 65 -19.45 31.88 45.91
C LYS A 65 -18.27 32.82 45.54
N LYS A 66 -17.86 32.87 44.26
CA LYS A 66 -17.02 33.94 43.64
C LYS A 66 -15.57 34.07 44.22
N THR A 67 -14.60 34.78 43.61
CA THR A 67 -14.67 35.82 42.56
C THR A 67 -13.48 35.76 41.58
N SER A 68 -13.69 36.21 40.35
CA SER A 68 -12.70 36.35 39.27
C SER A 68 -11.87 37.64 39.34
N GLN A 69 -10.58 37.60 38.98
CA GLN A 69 -9.86 38.77 38.47
C GLN A 69 -8.67 38.39 37.57
N SER A 70 -8.26 39.31 36.69
CA SER A 70 -7.31 39.10 35.59
C SER A 70 -6.16 40.10 35.62
N VAL A 71 -4.92 39.64 35.42
CA VAL A 71 -3.75 40.50 35.08
C VAL A 71 -2.88 39.78 34.03
N SER A 72 -2.18 40.57 33.21
CA SER A 72 -1.37 40.17 32.05
C SER A 72 0.15 40.29 32.30
N LYS A 73 0.96 40.07 31.23
CA LYS A 73 2.42 40.32 31.11
C LYS A 73 3.36 39.31 31.81
N GLU A 74 4.64 39.18 31.46
CA GLU A 74 5.38 39.26 30.17
C GLU A 74 6.78 38.62 30.41
N LEU A 75 7.48 38.32 29.32
CA LEU A 75 8.91 37.98 29.18
C LEU A 75 9.88 38.53 30.26
N ILE A 76 10.89 37.73 30.67
CA ILE A 76 12.35 37.97 30.41
C ILE A 76 13.25 36.86 31.02
N ALA A 77 14.44 36.73 30.43
CA ALA A 77 15.41 35.64 30.46
C ALA A 77 16.26 35.39 31.75
N GLN A 78 17.05 34.31 31.64
CA GLN A 78 18.50 34.20 31.92
C GLN A 78 19.03 33.46 33.17
N ASP A 79 19.96 32.54 32.86
CA ASP A 79 21.12 31.97 33.57
C ASP A 79 21.06 31.49 35.03
N GLY A 80 21.57 30.27 35.22
CA GLY A 80 21.71 29.61 36.53
C GLY A 80 22.39 28.23 36.42
N THR A 81 23.68 28.19 36.10
CA THR A 81 24.46 26.94 36.01
C THR A 81 24.67 26.29 37.38
N ASN A 82 24.47 24.96 37.49
CA ASN A 82 25.45 24.14 38.21
C ASN A 82 25.43 22.66 37.77
N MET A 83 26.51 21.95 38.11
CA MET A 83 26.72 20.53 37.84
C MET A 83 26.08 19.65 38.93
N GLY A 84 25.67 18.43 38.55
CA GLY A 84 25.21 17.38 39.47
C GLY A 84 25.14 16.04 38.74
N SER A 85 26.16 15.21 38.93
CA SER A 85 26.22 13.83 38.44
C SER A 85 25.61 12.88 39.46
N ASP A 86 24.71 12.01 39.05
CA ASP A 86 24.40 10.74 39.74
C ASP A 86 24.03 9.70 38.67
N ASP A 87 24.71 8.56 38.70
CA ASP A 87 24.41 7.42 37.83
C ASP A 87 23.20 6.64 38.38
N ILE A 88 22.21 6.36 37.52
CA ILE A 88 21.11 5.43 37.86
C ILE A 88 20.91 4.45 36.70
N ASP A 89 21.34 3.21 36.92
CA ASP A 89 21.03 2.07 36.06
C ASP A 89 19.51 1.88 35.93
N PHE A 90 19.01 1.84 34.69
CA PHE A 90 17.66 1.37 34.40
C PHE A 90 17.71 0.07 33.62
N HIS A 91 17.63 -1.04 34.36
CA HIS A 91 17.32 -2.35 33.81
C HIS A 91 16.00 -2.30 33.04
N PHE A 92 16.06 -2.47 31.71
CA PHE A 92 14.89 -2.89 30.95
C PHE A 92 14.53 -4.32 31.33
N ASN A 93 13.27 -4.52 31.71
CA ASN A 93 12.65 -5.84 31.82
C ASN A 93 11.30 -5.77 31.09
N ASP A 94 10.95 -6.83 30.37
CA ASP A 94 9.83 -6.84 29.42
C ASP A 94 8.48 -7.17 30.09
N GLU A 95 7.40 -7.04 29.31
CA GLU A 95 6.03 -7.50 29.57
C GLU A 95 5.32 -7.02 30.85
N SER A 96 4.40 -6.06 30.69
CA SER A 96 3.09 -6.18 31.35
C SER A 96 1.97 -5.47 30.58
N GLN A 97 0.86 -6.18 30.35
CA GLN A 97 -0.40 -5.57 29.92
C GLN A 97 -1.17 -5.10 31.15
N LEU A 98 -1.59 -3.84 31.21
CA LEU A 98 -2.64 -3.39 32.13
C LEU A 98 -3.47 -2.24 31.53
N ASN A 99 -4.75 -2.21 31.89
CA ASN A 99 -5.72 -1.22 31.38
C ASN A 99 -5.62 0.10 32.16
N SER A 100 -5.70 1.24 31.47
CA SER A 100 -5.85 2.57 32.07
C SER A 100 -6.88 3.43 31.32
N ALA A 101 -8.11 2.93 31.21
CA ALA A 101 -9.25 3.69 30.69
C ALA A 101 -9.75 4.74 31.71
N GLN A 102 -8.88 5.68 32.12
CA GLN A 102 -9.18 6.70 33.13
C GLN A 102 -8.22 7.92 33.08
N SER A 103 -8.19 8.62 31.94
CA SER A 103 -7.51 9.93 31.81
C SER A 103 -8.04 10.77 30.63
N ARG A 104 -9.35 11.04 30.62
CA ARG A 104 -9.96 12.08 29.78
C ARG A 104 -10.57 13.16 30.67
N GLU A 105 -9.77 14.17 31.00
CA GLU A 105 -10.31 15.50 31.33
C GLU A 105 -10.55 16.26 30.03
N GLU A 106 -11.68 16.96 29.94
CA GLU A 106 -12.16 17.57 28.70
C GLU A 106 -11.38 18.85 28.36
N SER A 107 -10.38 18.70 27.49
CA SER A 107 -9.80 19.85 26.79
C SER A 107 -10.80 20.35 25.74
N PRO A 108 -11.19 21.64 25.76
CA PRO A 108 -12.25 22.15 24.88
C PRO A 108 -11.82 22.07 23.41
N GLU A 109 -12.69 21.54 22.56
CA GLU A 109 -12.38 21.30 21.15
C GLU A 109 -12.24 22.62 20.38
N LEU A 110 -11.01 22.96 20.01
CA LEU A 110 -10.72 24.18 19.25
C LEU A 110 -11.14 24.01 17.79
N VAL A 111 -12.38 24.38 17.49
CA VAL A 111 -12.94 24.46 16.12
C VAL A 111 -12.19 25.52 15.30
N LEU A 112 -11.09 25.08 14.69
CA LEU A 112 -10.26 25.88 13.79
C LEU A 112 -11.07 26.28 12.54
N GLN A 113 -11.55 27.52 12.49
CA GLN A 113 -12.13 28.10 11.28
C GLN A 113 -11.04 28.28 10.22
N ARG A 114 -11.01 27.40 9.21
CA ARG A 114 -10.00 27.39 8.15
C ARG A 114 -10.44 28.20 6.91
N PRO A 115 -9.50 28.87 6.20
CA PRO A 115 -9.81 29.65 5.01
C PRO A 115 -10.38 28.74 3.90
N THR A 116 -11.47 29.17 3.26
CA THR A 116 -12.12 28.42 2.18
C THR A 116 -11.38 28.66 0.86
N ILE A 117 -10.29 27.92 0.64
CA ILE A 117 -9.46 28.03 -0.57
C ILE A 117 -10.21 27.39 -1.76
N ALA A 118 -10.55 28.18 -2.77
CA ALA A 118 -11.10 27.67 -4.03
C ALA A 118 -10.14 26.66 -4.68
N LEU A 119 -10.64 25.49 -5.08
CA LEU A 119 -9.80 24.39 -5.54
C LEU A 119 -9.29 24.66 -6.95
N SER A 120 -10.17 24.61 -7.95
CA SER A 120 -9.91 25.16 -9.29
C SER A 120 -10.04 26.69 -9.28
N SER A 121 -9.24 27.38 -10.11
CA SER A 121 -9.47 28.81 -10.43
C SER A 121 -10.14 29.01 -11.78
N PHE A 122 -10.11 27.99 -12.65
CA PHE A 122 -10.92 27.91 -13.86
C PHE A 122 -12.41 28.12 -13.57
N LYS A 123 -13.11 28.83 -14.46
CA LYS A 123 -14.57 28.99 -14.42
C LYS A 123 -15.21 28.57 -15.75
N PRO A 124 -16.22 27.66 -15.74
CA PRO A 124 -16.92 27.25 -16.96
C PRO A 124 -17.58 28.40 -17.71
N THR A 125 -17.34 28.47 -19.02
CA THR A 125 -18.01 29.38 -19.97
C THR A 125 -18.16 28.73 -21.34
N ILE A 126 -19.08 29.22 -22.17
CA ILE A 126 -19.34 28.71 -23.53
C ILE A 126 -18.11 28.79 -24.45
N SER A 127 -17.13 29.67 -24.16
CA SER A 127 -15.92 29.88 -24.96
C SER A 127 -14.69 29.09 -24.48
N ASN A 128 -14.66 28.64 -23.22
CA ASN A 128 -13.55 27.85 -22.66
C ASN A 128 -13.90 26.40 -22.34
N LEU A 129 -15.17 26.01 -22.42
CA LEU A 129 -15.65 24.65 -22.18
C LEU A 129 -16.42 24.13 -23.41
N LYS A 130 -16.13 22.90 -23.84
CA LYS A 130 -16.87 22.25 -24.94
C LYS A 130 -17.02 20.74 -24.75
N ASP A 131 -18.26 20.29 -24.69
CA ASP A 131 -18.63 18.87 -24.89
C ASP A 131 -18.22 18.43 -26.32
N LEU A 132 -17.43 17.36 -26.42
CA LEU A 132 -17.03 16.75 -27.69
C LEU A 132 -17.91 15.54 -28.06
N GLY A 133 -18.87 15.17 -27.21
CA GLY A 133 -19.54 13.87 -27.25
C GLY A 133 -18.65 12.74 -26.72
N ALA A 134 -19.17 11.51 -26.74
CA ALA A 134 -18.45 10.30 -26.30
C ALA A 134 -17.71 10.47 -24.95
N SER A 135 -18.40 11.08 -23.97
CA SER A 135 -17.87 11.38 -22.63
C SER A 135 -16.49 12.05 -22.61
N SER A 136 -16.27 12.95 -23.58
CA SER A 136 -15.03 13.70 -23.77
C SER A 136 -15.29 15.22 -23.68
N LEU A 137 -14.45 15.93 -22.93
CA LEU A 137 -14.63 17.34 -22.58
C LEU A 137 -13.36 18.13 -22.94
N ARG A 138 -13.47 19.12 -23.83
CA ARG A 138 -12.38 20.07 -24.11
C ARG A 138 -12.48 21.25 -23.14
N ILE A 139 -11.35 21.60 -22.53
CA ILE A 139 -11.21 22.74 -21.62
C ILE A 139 -10.04 23.60 -22.11
N ARG A 140 -10.25 24.92 -22.15
CA ARG A 140 -9.22 25.92 -22.38
C ARG A 140 -8.86 26.57 -21.06
N LEU A 141 -7.58 26.51 -20.68
CA LEU A 141 -7.03 27.19 -19.52
C LEU A 141 -6.28 28.46 -19.96
N ALA A 142 -6.58 29.58 -19.30
CA ALA A 142 -5.80 30.80 -19.41
C ALA A 142 -4.51 30.73 -18.57
N PRO A 143 -3.46 31.50 -18.91
CA PRO A 143 -2.25 31.62 -18.09
C PRO A 143 -2.55 31.93 -16.62
N GLY A 144 -2.05 31.08 -15.72
CA GLY A 144 -2.31 31.15 -14.28
C GLY A 144 -3.55 30.41 -13.79
N GLU A 145 -4.40 29.88 -14.67
CA GLU A 145 -5.52 29.02 -14.25
C GLU A 145 -5.06 27.62 -13.82
N ARG A 146 -5.77 27.07 -12.83
CA ARG A 146 -5.60 25.71 -12.33
C ARG A 146 -6.92 24.94 -12.28
N LEU A 147 -6.82 23.64 -12.51
CA LEU A 147 -7.87 22.66 -12.26
C LEU A 147 -7.43 21.69 -11.17
N VAL A 148 -8.36 21.34 -10.30
CA VAL A 148 -8.27 20.22 -9.35
C VAL A 148 -9.43 19.29 -9.67
N ILE A 149 -9.14 18.01 -9.84
CA ILE A 149 -10.10 17.02 -10.34
C ILE A 149 -10.00 15.77 -9.47
N VAL A 150 -11.14 15.23 -9.02
CA VAL A 150 -11.25 13.92 -8.37
C VAL A 150 -11.77 12.89 -9.37
N GLY A 151 -11.39 11.62 -9.21
CA GLY A 151 -11.83 10.51 -10.07
C GLY A 151 -10.77 9.98 -11.04
N GLN A 152 -11.22 9.20 -12.02
CA GLN A 152 -10.41 8.59 -13.07
C GLN A 152 -10.68 9.26 -14.42
N TYR A 153 -9.62 9.67 -15.12
CA TYR A 153 -9.75 10.29 -16.44
C TYR A 153 -8.52 10.06 -17.32
N GLU A 154 -8.73 10.10 -18.63
CA GLU A 154 -7.66 10.33 -19.60
C GLU A 154 -7.48 11.82 -19.85
N LEU A 155 -6.22 12.28 -19.92
CA LEU A 155 -5.82 13.65 -20.18
C LEU A 155 -4.94 13.72 -21.44
N CYS A 156 -5.34 14.53 -22.41
CA CYS A 156 -4.56 14.82 -23.62
C CYS A 156 -4.39 16.33 -23.78
N VAL A 157 -3.18 16.81 -24.05
CA VAL A 157 -2.91 18.22 -24.34
C VAL A 157 -2.99 18.43 -25.84
N LYS A 158 -3.86 19.33 -26.32
CA LYS A 158 -4.05 19.60 -27.75
C LYS A 158 -3.40 20.90 -28.21
N GLU A 159 -3.45 21.97 -27.43
CA GLU A 159 -2.75 23.22 -27.74
C GLU A 159 -2.07 23.76 -26.48
N GLY A 160 -0.96 24.48 -26.65
CA GLY A 160 -0.16 24.98 -25.53
C GLY A 160 0.55 23.86 -24.74
N HIS A 161 0.70 24.08 -23.43
CA HIS A 161 1.30 23.14 -22.50
C HIS A 161 0.77 23.35 -21.07
N ILE A 162 0.90 22.32 -20.22
CA ILE A 162 0.49 22.37 -18.80
C ILE A 162 1.57 21.75 -17.91
N THR A 163 1.45 21.98 -16.59
CA THR A 163 2.16 21.20 -15.57
C THR A 163 1.20 20.33 -14.78
N LEU A 164 1.64 19.10 -14.45
CA LEU A 164 0.90 18.12 -13.66
C LEU A 164 1.89 17.22 -12.91
N MET A 165 1.78 17.14 -11.58
CA MET A 165 2.61 16.27 -10.72
C MET A 165 4.11 16.25 -11.08
N GLY A 166 4.72 17.42 -11.28
CA GLY A 166 6.13 17.58 -11.62
C GLY A 166 6.46 17.47 -13.11
N ALA A 167 5.61 16.80 -13.91
CA ALA A 167 5.75 16.77 -15.37
C ALA A 167 5.36 18.10 -16.02
N THR A 168 5.98 18.40 -17.16
CA THR A 168 5.51 19.40 -18.12
C THR A 168 4.98 18.67 -19.36
N LEU A 169 3.68 18.78 -19.64
CA LEU A 169 3.01 18.11 -20.76
C LEU A 169 2.77 19.10 -21.90
N GLN A 170 3.26 18.77 -23.10
CA GLN A 170 3.09 19.58 -24.32
C GLN A 170 2.04 18.98 -25.25
N SER A 171 1.49 19.82 -26.15
CA SER A 171 0.62 19.41 -27.25
C SER A 171 1.13 18.15 -27.96
N SER A 172 0.32 17.09 -27.98
CA SER A 172 0.65 15.81 -28.62
C SER A 172 -0.59 14.90 -28.80
N GLU A 173 -0.42 13.79 -29.50
CA GLU A 173 -1.42 12.70 -29.57
C GLU A 173 -1.33 11.70 -28.39
N ASN A 174 -0.45 11.94 -27.41
CA ASN A 174 -0.39 11.12 -26.21
C ASN A 174 -1.63 11.34 -25.33
N SER A 175 -2.18 10.25 -24.81
CA SER A 175 -3.17 10.27 -23.73
C SER A 175 -2.50 9.79 -22.45
N TYR A 176 -2.75 10.49 -21.33
CA TYR A 176 -2.19 10.19 -20.02
C TYR A 176 -3.32 9.84 -19.06
N ARG A 177 -3.35 8.61 -18.53
CA ARG A 177 -4.31 8.21 -17.51
C ARG A 177 -3.95 8.83 -16.16
N VAL A 178 -4.93 9.46 -15.52
CA VAL A 178 -4.83 10.07 -14.18
C VAL A 178 -5.82 9.37 -13.25
N VAL A 179 -5.39 9.05 -12.03
CA VAL A 179 -6.23 8.41 -11.00
C VAL A 179 -6.13 9.24 -9.71
N ALA A 180 -7.07 10.16 -9.56
CA ALA A 180 -7.11 11.17 -8.52
C ALA A 180 -8.11 10.80 -7.41
N ALA A 181 -7.73 9.86 -6.55
CA ALA A 181 -8.57 9.43 -5.42
C ALA A 181 -8.44 10.38 -4.21
N SER A 182 -9.55 10.64 -3.50
CA SER A 182 -9.59 11.49 -2.30
C SER A 182 -8.82 10.96 -1.07
N SER A 183 -8.21 9.77 -1.18
CA SER A 183 -7.28 9.20 -0.18
C SER A 183 -5.89 9.84 -0.19
N HIS A 184 -5.56 10.63 -1.21
CA HIS A 184 -4.28 11.31 -1.39
C HIS A 184 -4.52 12.76 -1.84
N SER A 185 -3.50 13.61 -1.77
CA SER A 185 -3.58 14.99 -2.28
C SER A 185 -3.83 14.98 -3.80
N LEU A 186 -4.92 15.61 -4.24
CA LEU A 186 -5.42 15.54 -5.62
C LEU A 186 -4.48 16.23 -6.60
N PRO A 187 -4.19 15.62 -7.77
CA PRO A 187 -3.36 16.23 -8.81
C PRO A 187 -3.91 17.59 -9.26
N VAL A 188 -3.03 18.57 -9.39
CA VAL A 188 -3.37 19.93 -9.86
C VAL A 188 -2.81 20.12 -11.26
N ILE A 189 -3.68 20.32 -12.25
CA ILE A 189 -3.31 20.75 -13.60
C ILE A 189 -3.18 22.28 -13.58
N ARG A 190 -2.10 22.82 -14.16
CA ARG A 190 -1.85 24.28 -14.20
C ARG A 190 -1.33 24.72 -15.56
N CYS A 191 -1.90 25.78 -16.11
CA CYS A 191 -1.21 26.65 -17.07
C CYS A 191 -0.47 27.73 -16.25
N LEU A 192 0.79 28.01 -16.55
CA LEU A 192 1.61 28.90 -15.72
C LEU A 192 1.26 30.36 -16.01
N SER A 193 1.38 31.23 -15.01
CA SER A 193 1.17 32.68 -15.20
C SER A 193 2.28 33.35 -16.04
N THR A 194 3.34 32.61 -16.34
CA THR A 194 4.42 32.97 -17.28
C THR A 194 4.10 32.61 -18.73
N ASP A 195 3.02 31.89 -18.99
CA ASP A 195 2.67 31.42 -20.32
C ASP A 195 1.99 32.54 -21.12
N VAL A 196 2.34 32.68 -22.40
CA VAL A 196 1.73 33.70 -23.29
C VAL A 196 0.42 33.20 -23.92
N ASN A 197 0.31 31.89 -24.10
CA ASN A 197 -0.79 31.24 -24.81
C ASN A 197 -1.65 30.42 -23.85
N THR A 198 -2.94 30.27 -24.17
CA THR A 198 -3.83 29.33 -23.47
C THR A 198 -3.42 27.88 -23.71
N ALA A 199 -3.76 27.00 -22.77
CA ALA A 199 -3.61 25.56 -22.93
C ALA A 199 -4.97 24.89 -23.16
N ASP A 200 -5.17 24.26 -24.31
CA ASP A 200 -6.38 23.47 -24.58
C ASP A 200 -6.10 22.00 -24.30
N ILE A 201 -6.82 21.45 -23.33
CA ILE A 201 -6.76 20.05 -22.91
C ILE A 201 -8.07 19.34 -23.25
N VAL A 202 -8.00 18.02 -23.40
CA VAL A 202 -9.16 17.13 -23.51
C VAL A 202 -9.11 16.14 -22.35
N LEU A 203 -10.19 16.09 -21.59
CA LEU A 203 -10.47 15.07 -20.58
C LEU A 203 -11.41 14.02 -21.18
N ARG A 204 -11.26 12.75 -20.81
CA ARG A 204 -12.24 11.68 -21.14
C ARG A 204 -12.51 10.81 -19.92
N ASN A 205 -13.73 10.26 -19.83
CA ASN A 205 -14.02 9.21 -18.84
C ASN A 205 -13.07 8.02 -19.03
N CYS A 206 -12.61 7.46 -17.91
CA CYS A 206 -11.75 6.28 -17.88
C CYS A 206 -12.24 5.35 -16.77
N ASN A 207 -12.92 4.26 -17.12
CA ASN A 207 -13.25 3.20 -16.16
C ASN A 207 -12.22 2.08 -16.26
N SER A 208 -11.90 1.48 -15.12
CA SER A 208 -10.96 0.37 -14.99
C SER A 208 -11.43 -0.74 -14.04
N GLY A 209 -12.62 -0.63 -13.45
CA GLY A 209 -13.09 -1.52 -12.38
C GLY A 209 -12.53 -1.22 -10.98
N LEU A 210 -11.58 -0.28 -10.84
CA LEU A 210 -11.05 0.12 -9.52
C LEU A 210 -12.12 0.75 -8.61
N GLU A 211 -13.18 1.32 -9.20
CA GLU A 211 -14.37 1.81 -8.51
C GLU A 211 -15.22 0.65 -7.94
N ASP A 212 -15.27 -0.51 -8.61
CA ASP A 212 -16.07 -1.65 -8.16
C ASP A 212 -15.56 -2.27 -6.84
N LEU A 213 -14.31 -1.99 -6.45
CA LEU A 213 -13.75 -2.42 -5.16
C LEU A 213 -14.44 -1.80 -3.94
N GLU A 214 -15.20 -0.70 -4.09
CA GLU A 214 -16.06 -0.17 -3.02
C GLU A 214 -17.10 -1.21 -2.55
N LYS A 215 -17.58 -2.06 -3.47
CA LYS A 215 -18.50 -3.16 -3.17
C LYS A 215 -17.86 -4.24 -2.30
N LEU A 216 -16.54 -4.40 -2.39
CA LEU A 216 -15.77 -5.43 -1.67
C LEU A 216 -15.15 -4.88 -0.37
N SER A 217 -14.93 -3.57 -0.23
CA SER A 217 -14.39 -2.95 0.99
C SER A 217 -14.72 -1.46 1.10
N PRO A 218 -15.20 -0.98 2.28
CA PRO A 218 -15.47 0.44 2.51
C PRO A 218 -14.21 1.33 2.48
N LEU A 219 -12.99 0.75 2.49
CA LEU A 219 -11.77 1.52 2.28
C LEU A 219 -11.72 2.16 0.88
N PHE A 220 -12.38 1.56 -0.11
CA PHE A 220 -12.55 2.12 -1.45
C PHE A 220 -13.76 3.06 -1.58
N GLY A 221 -14.58 3.17 -0.54
CA GLY A 221 -15.75 4.04 -0.55
C GLY A 221 -15.45 5.51 -0.25
N ARG A 222 -16.31 6.40 -0.77
CA ARG A 222 -16.16 7.87 -0.76
C ARG A 222 -14.80 8.36 -1.35
N LEU A 223 -14.16 7.56 -2.24
CA LEU A 223 -12.88 7.89 -2.88
C LEU A 223 -12.98 8.72 -4.17
N TRP A 224 -14.11 8.62 -4.87
CA TRP A 224 -14.34 9.09 -6.22
C TRP A 224 -15.47 10.13 -6.25
N ASN A 225 -15.84 10.66 -7.41
CA ASN A 225 -17.08 11.42 -7.55
C ASN A 225 -18.29 10.46 -7.52
N SER A 226 -19.45 10.93 -7.04
CA SER A 226 -20.68 10.12 -6.92
C SER A 226 -21.39 9.82 -8.25
N HIS A 227 -20.62 9.60 -9.33
CA HIS A 227 -21.05 9.51 -10.73
C HIS A 227 -21.92 10.70 -11.23
N SER A 228 -21.74 11.84 -10.57
CA SER A 228 -22.19 13.18 -10.95
C SER A 228 -21.74 13.60 -12.36
N GLY A 229 -22.31 14.69 -12.88
CA GLY A 229 -21.74 15.39 -14.03
C GLY A 229 -20.37 16.00 -13.71
N PRO A 230 -19.49 16.22 -14.71
CA PRO A 230 -18.08 16.52 -14.49
C PRO A 230 -17.77 17.92 -13.90
N LEU A 231 -18.80 18.73 -13.62
CA LEU A 231 -18.70 20.07 -13.02
C LEU A 231 -19.46 20.20 -11.69
N GLY A 232 -19.91 19.07 -11.11
CA GLY A 232 -20.81 19.10 -9.95
C GLY A 232 -22.20 19.67 -10.26
N ALA A 233 -22.95 20.01 -9.22
CA ALA A 233 -24.30 20.58 -9.34
C ALA A 233 -24.29 22.04 -9.84
N GLU A 234 -23.32 22.85 -9.40
CA GLU A 234 -23.23 24.30 -9.67
C GLU A 234 -23.32 24.67 -11.17
N TYR A 235 -22.84 23.79 -12.05
CA TYR A 235 -22.81 24.01 -13.50
C TYR A 235 -23.49 22.89 -14.30
N GLN A 236 -24.37 22.10 -13.68
CA GLN A 236 -24.97 20.90 -14.31
C GLN A 236 -25.74 21.22 -15.62
N GLU A 237 -26.38 22.39 -15.70
CA GLU A 237 -27.06 22.87 -16.91
C GLU A 237 -26.11 23.16 -18.09
N SER A 238 -24.81 23.37 -17.83
CA SER A 238 -23.82 23.67 -18.88
C SER A 238 -23.46 22.45 -19.73
N LEU A 239 -23.72 21.23 -19.24
CA LEU A 239 -23.39 19.96 -19.92
C LEU A 239 -24.55 18.95 -19.85
N PRO A 240 -25.74 19.26 -20.41
CA PRO A 240 -26.97 18.47 -20.21
C PRO A 240 -26.90 17.04 -20.79
N ARG A 241 -25.90 16.76 -21.63
CA ARG A 241 -25.57 15.43 -22.20
C ARG A 241 -24.57 14.64 -21.35
N PHE A 242 -23.74 15.29 -20.54
CA PHE A 242 -22.67 14.66 -19.76
C PHE A 242 -23.16 14.38 -18.32
N ARG A 243 -24.25 13.62 -18.20
CA ARG A 243 -24.96 13.40 -16.92
C ARG A 243 -24.25 12.46 -15.94
N LYS A 244 -23.29 11.66 -16.40
CA LYS A 244 -22.47 10.78 -15.56
C LYS A 244 -21.01 10.85 -15.99
N SER A 245 -20.13 10.96 -15.00
CA SER A 245 -18.68 11.07 -15.19
C SER A 245 -17.93 10.10 -14.27
N THR A 246 -16.75 9.66 -14.69
CA THR A 246 -15.76 9.01 -13.82
C THR A 246 -14.83 10.04 -13.14
N PHE A 247 -15.04 11.33 -13.39
CA PHE A 247 -14.29 12.43 -12.77
C PHE A 247 -15.16 13.68 -12.53
N GLN A 248 -14.83 14.47 -11.51
CA GLN A 248 -15.46 15.77 -11.22
C GLN A 248 -14.39 16.85 -11.03
N ILE A 249 -14.55 17.97 -11.73
CA ILE A 249 -13.80 19.20 -11.49
C ILE A 249 -14.31 19.84 -10.20
N LEU A 250 -13.39 20.20 -9.31
CA LEU A 250 -13.71 20.73 -7.99
C LEU A 250 -13.51 22.24 -7.95
N PHE A 251 -14.51 22.97 -7.47
CA PHE A 251 -14.47 24.43 -7.33
C PHE A 251 -14.38 24.85 -5.86
N SER A 252 -15.15 24.19 -4.98
CA SER A 252 -15.35 24.61 -3.58
C SER A 252 -15.22 23.43 -2.60
N PRO A 253 -14.26 23.46 -1.65
CA PRO A 253 -14.08 22.38 -0.67
C PRO A 253 -15.31 22.03 0.19
N LYS A 254 -16.30 22.93 0.24
CA LYS A 254 -17.51 22.79 1.07
C LYS A 254 -18.72 22.17 0.34
N LEU A 255 -18.67 22.09 -0.99
CA LEU A 255 -19.84 21.73 -1.81
C LEU A 255 -19.62 20.48 -2.66
N ASP A 256 -18.40 20.21 -3.10
CA ASP A 256 -18.14 19.17 -4.10
C ASP A 256 -18.20 17.71 -3.57
N LEU A 257 -17.84 17.46 -2.31
CA LEU A 257 -17.94 16.14 -1.64
C LEU A 257 -18.27 16.32 -0.15
N GLN A 258 -19.51 16.03 0.26
CA GLN A 258 -20.08 16.35 1.58
C GLN A 258 -19.46 15.64 2.82
N SER A 259 -18.38 14.86 2.67
CA SER A 259 -17.84 14.01 3.76
C SER A 259 -16.31 13.98 3.89
N SER A 260 -15.54 14.62 3.00
CA SER A 260 -14.07 14.46 2.98
C SER A 260 -13.32 15.77 2.72
N TYR A 261 -12.32 16.08 3.55
CA TYR A 261 -11.46 17.24 3.36
C TYR A 261 -10.50 17.02 2.18
N LEU A 262 -10.78 17.70 1.06
CA LEU A 262 -10.02 17.56 -0.18
C LEU A 262 -8.79 18.48 -0.19
N GLN A 263 -7.60 17.89 -0.19
CA GLN A 263 -6.34 18.61 -0.37
C GLN A 263 -5.91 18.60 -1.84
N PRO A 264 -5.65 19.76 -2.47
CA PRO A 264 -4.92 19.81 -3.73
C PRO A 264 -3.42 19.61 -3.49
N LEU A 265 -2.73 18.91 -4.40
CA LEU A 265 -1.29 18.71 -4.33
C LEU A 265 -0.53 20.05 -4.44
N ALA A 266 0.22 20.37 -3.38
CA ALA A 266 1.05 21.57 -3.29
C ALA A 266 2.52 21.17 -3.07
N SER A 267 3.44 21.70 -3.87
CA SER A 267 4.89 21.56 -3.68
C SER A 267 5.49 22.88 -3.15
N PRO A 268 6.31 22.87 -2.08
CA PRO A 268 6.99 24.05 -1.57
C PRO A 268 7.94 24.68 -2.61
N PRO A 269 8.20 26.01 -2.58
CA PRO A 269 9.15 26.66 -3.48
C PRO A 269 10.53 25.97 -3.52
N GLU A 270 10.99 25.48 -2.38
CA GLU A 270 12.27 24.79 -2.17
C GLU A 270 12.30 23.45 -2.91
N TRP A 271 11.18 22.70 -2.86
CA TRP A 271 11.03 21.46 -3.64
C TRP A 271 11.06 21.77 -5.13
N ASN A 272 10.33 22.79 -5.58
CA ASN A 272 10.29 23.17 -7.00
C ASN A 272 11.66 23.62 -7.52
N LEU A 273 12.42 24.37 -6.70
CA LEU A 273 13.80 24.75 -6.98
C LEU A 273 14.72 23.52 -7.10
N MET A 274 14.60 22.55 -6.18
CA MET A 274 15.39 21.31 -6.22
C MET A 274 15.04 20.44 -7.44
N LEU A 275 13.75 20.29 -7.75
CA LEU A 275 13.25 19.61 -8.95
C LEU A 275 13.81 20.26 -10.23
N SER A 276 13.89 21.60 -10.28
CA SER A 276 14.50 22.29 -11.41
C SER A 276 16.00 22.01 -11.48
N LYS A 277 16.77 22.25 -10.41
CA LYS A 277 18.22 21.98 -10.31
C LYS A 277 18.60 20.56 -10.77
N LEU A 278 17.87 19.55 -10.30
CA LEU A 278 18.09 18.16 -10.69
C LEU A 278 17.79 17.95 -12.19
N SER A 279 16.65 18.44 -12.69
CA SER A 279 16.28 18.29 -14.12
C SER A 279 17.15 19.08 -15.09
N GLU A 280 17.60 20.29 -14.75
CA GLU A 280 18.48 21.12 -15.58
C GLU A 280 19.86 20.50 -15.77
N THR A 281 20.40 19.87 -14.72
CA THR A 281 21.67 19.15 -14.84
C THR A 281 21.54 17.99 -15.84
N ALA A 282 20.38 17.30 -15.87
CA ALA A 282 20.12 16.25 -16.85
C ALA A 282 20.00 16.80 -18.28
N ARG A 283 19.29 17.93 -18.47
CA ARG A 283 19.20 18.61 -19.78
C ARG A 283 20.57 19.00 -20.34
N LYS A 284 21.46 19.59 -19.52
CA LYS A 284 22.83 19.95 -19.94
C LYS A 284 23.62 18.72 -20.39
N ARG A 285 23.67 17.67 -19.56
CA ARG A 285 24.29 16.38 -19.87
C ARG A 285 23.79 15.76 -21.19
N ILE A 286 22.50 15.88 -21.49
CA ILE A 286 21.89 15.34 -22.71
C ILE A 286 22.28 16.15 -23.94
N ALA A 287 22.30 17.49 -23.83
CA ALA A 287 22.73 18.38 -24.91
C ALA A 287 24.20 18.16 -25.28
N GLU A 288 25.07 17.97 -24.28
CA GLU A 288 26.50 17.66 -24.44
C GLU A 288 26.76 16.34 -25.19
N THR A 289 25.82 15.39 -25.15
CA THR A 289 25.94 14.09 -25.85
C THR A 289 25.29 14.04 -27.24
N SER A 290 24.64 15.11 -27.70
CA SER A 290 23.98 15.11 -29.02
C SER A 290 24.98 15.46 -30.13
N PRO A 291 25.11 14.69 -31.23
CA PRO A 291 26.09 14.93 -32.29
C PRO A 291 25.94 16.25 -33.08
N ALA A 292 24.92 17.06 -32.79
CA ALA A 292 24.52 18.25 -33.56
C ALA A 292 25.31 19.54 -33.23
N GLY A 293 26.53 19.43 -32.70
CA GLY A 293 27.42 20.57 -32.46
C GLY A 293 28.23 20.96 -33.71
N LYS A 294 27.89 22.07 -34.37
CA LYS A 294 28.68 22.62 -35.49
C LYS A 294 30.10 22.95 -35.01
N ARG A 295 31.12 22.24 -35.51
CA ARG A 295 32.53 22.60 -35.31
C ARG A 295 32.79 24.04 -35.82
N PRO A 296 33.37 24.94 -35.02
CA PRO A 296 33.92 26.19 -35.52
C PRO A 296 35.08 25.89 -36.48
N VAL A 297 35.04 26.44 -37.70
CA VAL A 297 36.16 26.33 -38.65
C VAL A 297 37.20 27.39 -38.27
N GLY A 298 38.30 26.98 -37.65
CA GLY A 298 39.27 27.94 -37.09
C GLY A 298 40.64 27.39 -36.68
N LYS A 299 41.55 27.29 -37.67
CA LYS A 299 43.02 27.15 -37.53
C LYS A 299 43.57 25.78 -37.09
N SER A 300 44.84 25.57 -37.47
CA SER A 300 45.59 24.31 -37.46
C SER A 300 46.10 23.90 -36.07
N PRO A 301 46.40 22.60 -35.83
CA PRO A 301 46.86 22.13 -34.54
C PRO A 301 48.32 22.51 -34.26
N ALA A 302 48.60 22.76 -32.98
CA ALA A 302 49.93 22.63 -32.39
C ALA A 302 49.85 21.50 -31.35
N GLU A 303 50.86 20.62 -31.30
CA GLU A 303 50.81 19.42 -30.47
C GLU A 303 50.87 19.74 -28.98
N LYS A 304 49.96 19.13 -28.21
CA LYS A 304 50.17 18.83 -26.80
C LYS A 304 49.69 17.41 -26.51
N THR A 305 50.62 16.53 -26.20
CA THR A 305 50.38 15.17 -25.75
C THR A 305 49.98 15.16 -24.28
N SER A 306 48.66 15.19 -24.01
CA SER A 306 48.09 14.90 -22.70
C SER A 306 47.41 13.53 -22.73
N THR A 307 48.00 12.54 -22.09
CA THR A 307 47.42 11.20 -21.90
C THR A 307 46.44 11.21 -20.73
N ASP A 308 45.38 12.00 -20.86
CA ASP A 308 44.19 11.89 -20.02
C ASP A 308 43.14 11.07 -20.77
N ASP A 309 42.65 9.98 -20.17
CA ASP A 309 41.46 9.30 -20.66
C ASP A 309 40.25 10.25 -20.57
N PRO A 310 39.30 10.21 -21.55
CA PRO A 310 38.13 11.07 -21.51
C PRO A 310 37.32 10.82 -20.23
N PRO A 311 36.98 11.87 -19.45
CA PRO A 311 36.47 11.70 -18.08
C PRO A 311 35.19 10.86 -18.06
N THR A 312 35.23 9.78 -17.29
CA THR A 312 34.15 8.80 -17.23
C THR A 312 32.86 9.44 -16.72
N ARG A 313 31.85 9.49 -17.60
CA ARG A 313 30.64 10.32 -17.45
C ARG A 313 29.73 9.79 -16.33
N LYS A 314 29.97 10.25 -15.09
CA LYS A 314 29.35 9.74 -13.86
C LYS A 314 27.82 9.80 -13.87
N LYS A 315 27.19 8.62 -13.91
CA LYS A 315 25.74 8.41 -13.76
C LYS A 315 25.23 9.12 -12.49
N ARG A 316 24.03 9.72 -12.54
CA ARG A 316 23.41 10.33 -11.36
C ARG A 316 22.67 9.28 -10.53
N VAL A 317 22.83 9.36 -9.21
CA VAL A 317 22.13 8.56 -8.20
C VAL A 317 21.64 9.53 -7.11
N VAL A 318 20.33 9.78 -7.04
CA VAL A 318 19.72 10.63 -6.01
C VAL A 318 19.07 9.77 -4.95
N MET A 319 19.47 9.91 -3.69
CA MET A 319 18.91 9.16 -2.57
C MET A 319 18.05 10.06 -1.69
N LEU A 320 16.78 9.68 -1.47
CA LEU A 320 15.85 10.40 -0.60
C LEU A 320 15.74 9.69 0.74
N CYS A 321 16.05 10.38 1.83
CA CYS A 321 15.87 9.89 3.20
C CYS A 321 15.13 10.92 4.07
N GLY A 322 14.74 10.55 5.29
CA GLY A 322 13.94 11.38 6.19
C GLY A 322 12.78 10.63 6.84
N PRO A 323 12.16 11.22 7.88
CA PRO A 323 11.18 10.53 8.74
C PRO A 323 9.91 10.06 8.01
N LYS A 324 9.08 9.27 8.71
CA LYS A 324 7.72 8.91 8.25
C LYS A 324 6.90 10.18 7.97
N SER A 325 5.98 10.09 7.00
CA SER A 325 5.06 11.17 6.62
C SER A 325 5.69 12.49 6.14
N SER A 326 7.00 12.57 5.90
CA SER A 326 7.66 13.84 5.53
C SER A 326 7.52 14.27 4.07
N GLY A 327 6.98 13.41 3.19
CA GLY A 327 6.77 13.69 1.78
C GLY A 327 7.69 12.97 0.78
N LYS A 328 8.59 12.08 1.24
CA LYS A 328 9.55 11.33 0.39
C LYS A 328 8.95 10.76 -0.89
N SER A 329 7.95 9.88 -0.79
CA SER A 329 7.33 9.23 -1.95
C SER A 329 6.70 10.24 -2.92
N THR A 330 6.14 11.33 -2.40
CA THR A 330 5.64 12.45 -3.21
C THR A 330 6.77 13.14 -3.98
N PHE A 331 7.89 13.48 -3.33
CA PHE A 331 9.04 14.09 -4.02
C PHE A 331 9.66 13.13 -5.03
N THR A 332 9.80 11.84 -4.71
CA THR A 332 10.22 10.78 -5.64
C THR A 332 9.34 10.81 -6.90
N LYS A 333 8.01 10.75 -6.75
CA LYS A 333 7.05 10.76 -7.86
C LYS A 333 7.13 12.04 -8.70
N LEU A 334 7.22 13.21 -8.04
CA LEU A 334 7.41 14.51 -8.70
C LEU A 334 8.73 14.55 -9.50
N LEU A 335 9.83 14.02 -8.95
CA LEU A 335 11.14 13.98 -9.60
C LEU A 335 11.16 13.00 -10.77
N CYS A 336 10.56 11.81 -10.62
CA CYS A 336 10.39 10.83 -11.70
C CYS A 336 9.68 11.46 -12.90
N ASN A 337 8.50 12.04 -12.66
CA ASN A 337 7.69 12.72 -13.68
C ASN A 337 8.42 13.92 -14.30
N ARG A 338 9.11 14.73 -13.48
CA ARG A 338 9.91 15.86 -13.94
C ARG A 338 11.02 15.41 -14.88
N LEU A 339 11.82 14.41 -14.52
CA LEU A 339 12.91 13.91 -15.36
C LEU A 339 12.38 13.34 -16.68
N LEU A 340 11.40 12.43 -16.63
CA LEU A 340 10.80 11.80 -17.80
C LEU A 340 10.22 12.83 -18.79
N SER A 341 9.50 13.84 -18.29
CA SER A 341 8.95 14.93 -19.14
C SER A 341 10.02 15.88 -19.73
N THR A 342 11.29 15.67 -19.42
CA THR A 342 12.42 16.46 -19.96
C THR A 342 13.40 15.65 -20.82
N LEU A 343 13.13 14.35 -21.04
CA LEU A 343 13.88 13.55 -21.99
C LEU A 343 13.51 13.91 -23.44
N PRO A 344 14.44 13.87 -24.41
CA PRO A 344 14.10 14.12 -25.82
C PRO A 344 13.19 13.02 -26.37
N GLY A 345 12.10 13.38 -27.05
CA GLY A 345 11.15 12.42 -27.64
C GLY A 345 11.70 11.51 -28.74
N SER A 346 13.00 11.60 -29.07
CA SER A 346 13.69 10.76 -30.06
C SER A 346 14.32 9.49 -29.46
N THR A 347 14.52 9.44 -28.14
CA THR A 347 15.17 8.30 -27.46
C THR A 347 14.16 7.40 -26.75
N THR A 348 13.40 6.62 -27.52
CA THR A 348 12.33 5.70 -27.04
C THR A 348 12.77 4.64 -26.02
N SER A 349 14.09 4.42 -25.88
CA SER A 349 14.72 3.51 -24.93
C SER A 349 15.22 4.19 -23.64
N GLN A 350 15.09 5.52 -23.51
CA GLN A 350 15.56 6.27 -22.36
C GLN A 350 14.46 6.37 -21.30
N GLY A 351 14.74 5.83 -20.11
CA GLY A 351 13.90 5.94 -18.92
C GLY A 351 14.72 6.35 -17.71
N ILE A 352 14.15 6.12 -16.53
CA ILE A 352 14.81 6.30 -15.24
C ILE A 352 14.77 4.99 -14.46
N ALA A 353 15.76 4.78 -13.59
CA ALA A 353 15.72 3.72 -12.61
C ALA A 353 15.12 4.26 -11.30
N LEU A 354 14.16 3.54 -10.74
CA LEU A 354 13.65 3.73 -9.40
C LEU A 354 14.02 2.50 -8.57
N LEU A 355 14.82 2.70 -7.52
CA LEU A 355 15.08 1.70 -6.49
C LEU A 355 14.22 2.06 -5.28
N ASP A 356 13.11 1.35 -5.08
CA ASP A 356 12.25 1.55 -3.93
C ASP A 356 12.61 0.54 -2.83
N LEU A 357 12.98 1.08 -1.67
CA LEU A 357 13.36 0.33 -0.49
C LEU A 357 12.39 0.53 0.69
N ASP A 358 11.22 1.16 0.51
CA ASP A 358 10.19 1.19 1.55
C ASP A 358 9.21 0.01 1.41
N PRO A 359 9.40 -1.12 2.14
CA PRO A 359 8.48 -2.26 2.07
C PRO A 359 7.11 -1.96 2.68
N GLY A 360 6.97 -0.84 3.41
CA GLY A 360 5.76 -0.43 4.10
C GLY A 360 4.82 0.40 3.22
N GLN A 361 5.33 1.20 2.27
CA GLN A 361 4.51 1.96 1.30
C GLN A 361 5.19 2.06 -0.07
N PRO A 362 5.43 0.94 -0.78
CA PRO A 362 6.18 0.93 -2.03
C PRO A 362 5.36 1.46 -3.22
N GLU A 363 6.05 1.92 -4.26
CA GLU A 363 5.49 2.24 -5.58
C GLU A 363 5.78 1.10 -6.59
N PHE A 364 4.79 0.73 -7.41
CA PHE A 364 4.89 -0.35 -8.43
C PHE A 364 5.13 -1.78 -7.90
N SER A 365 4.95 -2.06 -6.62
CA SER A 365 4.95 -3.43 -6.07
C SER A 365 3.89 -3.63 -4.97
N PRO A 366 3.52 -4.86 -4.60
CA PRO A 366 2.74 -5.14 -3.39
C PRO A 366 3.56 -4.85 -2.11
N PRO A 367 2.90 -4.53 -0.97
CA PRO A 367 3.59 -4.33 0.31
C PRO A 367 4.43 -5.54 0.74
N GLY A 368 5.58 -5.27 1.35
CA GLY A 368 6.55 -6.29 1.75
C GLY A 368 7.58 -6.67 0.69
N GLN A 369 7.65 -5.94 -0.43
CA GLN A 369 8.71 -6.06 -1.44
C GLN A 369 9.61 -4.82 -1.51
N LEU A 370 10.87 -5.03 -1.88
CA LEU A 370 11.83 -4.01 -2.32
C LEU A 370 12.04 -4.22 -3.84
N ALA A 371 12.15 -3.16 -4.63
CA ALA A 371 12.07 -3.27 -6.09
C ALA A 371 13.02 -2.33 -6.84
N LEU A 372 13.64 -2.84 -7.92
CA LEU A 372 14.25 -2.02 -8.97
C LEU A 372 13.33 -2.00 -10.19
N VAL A 373 12.83 -0.81 -10.53
CA VAL A 373 11.88 -0.57 -11.62
C VAL A 373 12.50 0.37 -12.65
N HIS A 374 12.43 0.01 -13.93
CA HIS A 374 12.74 0.91 -15.03
C HIS A 374 11.45 1.65 -15.44
N VAL A 375 11.33 2.90 -15.03
CA VAL A 375 10.15 3.73 -15.28
C VAL A 375 10.33 4.48 -16.60
N GLN A 376 9.34 4.36 -17.48
CA GLN A 376 9.34 4.96 -18.82
C GLN A 376 8.03 5.71 -19.15
N ASP A 377 6.99 5.55 -18.33
CA ASP A 377 5.72 6.26 -18.47
C ASP A 377 5.52 7.22 -17.29
N LEU A 378 4.77 8.32 -17.50
CA LEU A 378 4.48 9.30 -16.45
C LEU A 378 3.43 8.75 -15.48
N ASN A 379 3.69 8.88 -14.18
CA ASN A 379 2.85 8.30 -13.14
C ASN A 379 1.95 9.37 -12.49
N PHE A 380 0.67 9.34 -12.82
CA PHE A 380 -0.36 10.26 -12.32
C PHE A 380 -1.47 9.56 -11.50
N GLY A 381 -1.13 8.44 -10.85
CA GLY A 381 -2.05 7.70 -9.97
C GLY A 381 -1.59 7.60 -8.52
N THR A 382 -2.45 7.06 -7.66
CA THR A 382 -2.10 6.58 -6.30
C THR A 382 -1.39 5.21 -6.36
N PRO A 383 -0.56 4.78 -5.39
CA PRO A 383 0.14 3.49 -5.47
C PRO A 383 -0.79 2.29 -5.75
N PHE A 384 -1.98 2.28 -5.16
CA PHE A 384 -3.00 1.26 -5.38
C PHE A 384 -3.70 1.32 -6.77
N SER A 385 -3.33 2.24 -7.66
CA SER A 385 -3.76 2.22 -9.08
C SER A 385 -2.71 1.63 -10.03
N HIS A 386 -1.56 1.19 -9.49
CA HIS A 386 -0.49 0.51 -10.23
C HIS A 386 0.37 -0.31 -9.25
N PRO A 387 -0.19 -1.34 -8.57
CA PRO A 387 0.55 -2.16 -7.61
C PRO A 387 1.56 -3.11 -8.27
N ILE A 388 1.70 -3.06 -9.60
CA ILE A 388 2.74 -3.68 -10.42
C ILE A 388 3.17 -2.69 -11.52
N PRO A 389 4.35 -2.83 -12.14
CA PRO A 389 4.74 -2.04 -13.31
C PRO A 389 3.85 -2.38 -14.52
N PHE A 390 3.61 -1.40 -15.40
CA PHE A 390 2.77 -1.57 -16.58
C PHE A 390 3.24 -0.73 -17.78
N GLY A 391 2.86 -1.14 -19.00
CA GLY A 391 3.12 -0.38 -20.22
C GLY A 391 4.58 -0.51 -20.68
N LYS A 392 5.29 0.62 -20.74
CA LYS A 392 6.74 0.65 -21.00
C LYS A 392 7.54 0.54 -19.70
N THR A 393 6.91 0.83 -18.57
CA THR A 393 7.49 0.73 -17.23
C THR A 393 7.56 -0.74 -16.78
N LYS A 394 8.75 -1.21 -16.38
CA LYS A 394 9.03 -2.64 -16.16
C LYS A 394 9.75 -2.90 -14.84
N MET A 395 9.43 -4.04 -14.21
CA MET A 395 10.24 -4.61 -13.14
C MET A 395 11.59 -5.06 -13.72
N ILE A 396 12.69 -4.84 -12.99
CA ILE A 396 14.02 -5.35 -13.34
C ILE A 396 14.41 -6.51 -12.41
N ARG A 397 14.26 -6.30 -11.09
CA ARG A 397 14.32 -7.35 -10.07
C ARG A 397 13.56 -6.85 -8.83
N ALA A 398 12.96 -7.76 -8.08
CA ALA A 398 12.34 -7.48 -6.79
C ALA A 398 12.68 -8.58 -5.79
N HIS A 399 12.71 -8.21 -4.51
CA HIS A 399 12.94 -9.11 -3.38
C HIS A 399 11.84 -8.91 -2.35
N SER A 400 11.51 -9.95 -1.57
CA SER A 400 10.63 -9.80 -0.41
C SER A 400 11.36 -10.12 0.87
N ILE A 401 11.25 -9.22 1.84
CA ILE A 401 11.65 -9.45 3.23
C ILE A 401 10.52 -10.10 4.06
N ALA A 402 9.41 -10.46 3.41
CA ALA A 402 8.19 -10.99 4.01
C ALA A 402 7.66 -10.19 5.22
N SER A 403 7.87 -8.87 5.20
CA SER A 403 7.62 -7.95 6.33
C SER A 403 7.38 -6.53 5.84
N ILE A 404 6.58 -5.75 6.57
CA ILE A 404 6.30 -4.33 6.26
C ILE A 404 7.32 -3.34 6.86
N SER A 405 8.43 -3.83 7.44
CA SER A 405 9.50 -3.03 8.05
C SER A 405 10.87 -3.69 7.89
N PRO A 406 11.95 -2.95 7.57
CA PRO A 406 13.32 -3.48 7.60
C PRO A 406 13.73 -4.09 8.94
N SER A 407 13.12 -3.61 10.04
CA SER A 407 13.46 -3.97 11.42
C SER A 407 13.21 -5.43 11.80
N SER A 408 12.53 -6.23 10.96
CA SER A 408 12.37 -7.66 11.20
C SER A 408 13.58 -8.49 10.79
N ASP A 409 14.38 -8.00 9.83
CA ASP A 409 15.63 -8.62 9.38
C ASP A 409 16.49 -7.57 8.64
N PRO A 410 17.26 -6.74 9.38
CA PRO A 410 18.11 -5.70 8.81
C PRO A 410 19.16 -6.23 7.82
N SER A 411 19.69 -7.42 8.07
CA SER A 411 20.76 -8.04 7.28
C SER A 411 20.25 -8.59 5.95
N LEU A 412 19.08 -9.24 5.94
CA LEU A 412 18.37 -9.60 4.70
C LEU A 412 17.98 -8.35 3.91
N TYR A 413 17.40 -7.33 4.58
CA TYR A 413 17.04 -6.07 3.93
C TYR A 413 18.25 -5.44 3.21
N MET A 414 19.41 -5.37 3.87
CA MET A 414 20.63 -4.83 3.28
C MET A 414 21.13 -5.69 2.10
N SER A 415 21.11 -7.02 2.25
CA SER A 415 21.48 -7.96 1.19
C SER A 415 20.61 -7.78 -0.07
N CYS A 416 19.30 -7.65 0.11
CA CYS A 416 18.35 -7.35 -0.97
C CYS A 416 18.64 -6.01 -1.63
N ALA A 417 18.91 -4.95 -0.84
CA ALA A 417 19.19 -3.61 -1.37
C ALA A 417 20.50 -3.57 -2.19
N LEU A 418 21.54 -4.27 -1.74
CA LEU A 418 22.83 -4.39 -2.43
C LEU A 418 22.72 -5.16 -3.76
N ASP A 419 21.94 -6.24 -3.80
CA ASP A 419 21.69 -6.98 -5.04
C ASP A 419 20.90 -6.14 -6.06
N LEU A 420 19.82 -5.45 -5.64
CA LEU A 420 19.07 -4.54 -6.52
C LEU A 420 19.97 -3.41 -7.07
N PHE A 421 20.87 -2.86 -6.27
CA PHE A 421 21.84 -1.87 -6.74
C PHE A 421 22.89 -2.46 -7.71
N THR A 422 23.25 -3.74 -7.53
CA THR A 422 24.11 -4.48 -8.46
C THR A 422 23.41 -4.68 -9.81
N HIS A 423 22.11 -4.98 -9.81
CA HIS A 423 21.29 -4.99 -11.04
C HIS A 423 21.24 -3.63 -11.74
N TYR A 424 21.07 -2.52 -10.99
CA TYR A 424 21.15 -1.17 -11.57
C TYR A 424 22.52 -0.90 -12.22
N ARG A 425 23.62 -1.28 -11.57
CA ARG A 425 24.98 -1.18 -12.15
C ARG A 425 25.08 -1.94 -13.47
N ALA A 426 24.61 -3.20 -13.49
CA ALA A 426 24.64 -4.07 -14.67
C ALA A 426 23.76 -3.59 -15.85
N MET A 427 22.65 -2.90 -15.60
CA MET A 427 21.80 -2.31 -16.66
C MET A 427 22.54 -1.31 -17.56
N GLY A 428 23.62 -0.69 -17.07
CA GLY A 428 24.21 0.50 -17.66
C GLY A 428 25.58 0.29 -18.29
N SER A 429 25.60 -0.24 -19.53
CA SER A 429 26.68 0.05 -20.48
C SER A 429 26.91 1.56 -20.63
N ALA A 430 28.11 1.99 -21.04
CA ALA A 430 28.48 3.40 -21.22
C ALA A 430 27.53 4.21 -22.14
N ALA A 431 26.78 3.52 -23.01
CA ALA A 431 25.77 4.13 -23.89
C ALA A 431 24.40 4.43 -23.22
N ARG A 432 24.14 3.98 -21.97
CA ARG A 432 22.85 4.16 -21.27
C ARG A 432 22.99 5.08 -20.05
N ASP A 433 22.78 6.36 -20.28
CA ASP A 433 22.65 7.40 -19.24
C ASP A 433 21.27 7.35 -18.57
N CYS A 434 21.05 6.31 -17.75
CA CYS A 434 19.84 6.11 -16.97
C CYS A 434 20.07 6.58 -15.52
N PRO A 435 19.46 7.69 -15.08
CA PRO A 435 19.60 8.20 -13.73
C PRO A 435 18.83 7.31 -12.74
N LEU A 436 19.39 7.11 -11.55
CA LEU A 436 18.75 6.40 -10.45
C LEU A 436 18.16 7.37 -9.43
N ILE A 437 16.95 7.07 -8.98
CA ILE A 437 16.32 7.65 -7.79
C ILE A 437 16.14 6.50 -6.78
N ILE A 438 16.53 6.72 -5.53
CA ILE A 438 16.42 5.76 -4.43
C ILE A 438 15.46 6.31 -3.38
N ASN A 439 14.38 5.59 -3.10
CA ASN A 439 13.44 5.89 -2.03
C ASN A 439 13.76 5.01 -0.81
N THR A 440 14.03 5.60 0.36
CA THR A 440 14.31 4.85 1.59
C THR A 440 13.09 4.79 2.51
N PRO A 441 13.00 3.80 3.42
CA PRO A 441 11.93 3.76 4.41
C PRO A 441 12.02 4.94 5.39
N GLY A 442 10.91 5.24 6.06
CA GLY A 442 10.81 6.35 7.05
C GLY A 442 11.51 6.13 8.39
N TRP A 443 12.41 5.16 8.51
CA TRP A 443 13.21 4.91 9.72
C TRP A 443 14.49 5.76 9.69
N VAL A 444 14.72 6.57 10.72
CA VAL A 444 15.85 7.53 10.79
C VAL A 444 16.60 7.55 12.12
N PHE A 445 16.32 6.62 13.03
CA PHE A 445 16.94 6.50 14.36
C PHE A 445 17.45 5.06 14.58
N GLY A 446 18.43 4.88 15.46
CA GLY A 446 18.99 3.56 15.81
C GLY A 446 19.42 2.76 14.57
N THR A 447 19.03 1.49 14.49
CA THR A 447 19.27 0.62 13.33
C THR A 447 18.74 1.20 12.01
N GLY A 448 17.74 2.10 12.04
CA GLY A 448 17.30 2.84 10.86
C GLY A 448 18.34 3.83 10.35
N LEU A 449 19.06 4.50 11.25
CA LEU A 449 20.17 5.40 10.92
C LEU A 449 21.39 4.61 10.46
N GLU A 450 21.72 3.50 11.12
CA GLU A 450 22.80 2.58 10.71
C GLU A 450 22.59 2.07 9.27
N ILE A 451 21.37 1.63 8.94
CA ILE A 451 20.96 1.23 7.59
C ILE A 451 21.17 2.38 6.59
N LEU A 452 20.78 3.61 6.92
CA LEU A 452 20.98 4.76 6.03
C LEU A 452 22.46 5.08 5.80
N VAL A 453 23.30 4.97 6.84
CA VAL A 453 24.75 5.18 6.75
C VAL A 453 25.43 4.13 5.87
N ASP A 454 25.10 2.84 6.01
CA ASP A 454 25.67 1.79 5.14
C ASP A 454 25.15 1.95 3.70
N LEU A 455 23.85 2.19 3.48
CA LEU A 455 23.32 2.46 2.13
C LEU A 455 24.04 3.63 1.44
N ILE A 456 24.29 4.75 2.14
CA ILE A 456 25.08 5.88 1.61
C ILE A 456 26.51 5.43 1.27
N SER A 457 27.16 4.70 2.18
CA SER A 457 28.56 4.24 2.05
C SER A 457 28.77 3.25 0.91
N ARG A 458 27.81 2.35 0.69
CA ARG A 458 27.83 1.30 -0.33
C ARG A 458 27.42 1.82 -1.70
N PHE A 459 26.31 2.56 -1.77
CA PHE A 459 25.77 3.05 -3.05
C PHE A 459 26.53 4.25 -3.59
N LYS A 460 27.16 5.06 -2.71
CA LYS A 460 27.92 6.27 -3.04
C LYS A 460 27.10 7.21 -3.95
N PRO A 461 25.90 7.65 -3.51
CA PRO A 461 25.01 8.50 -4.31
C PRO A 461 25.70 9.80 -4.75
N THR A 462 25.18 10.44 -5.81
CA THR A 462 25.68 11.75 -6.27
C THR A 462 25.00 12.92 -5.56
N GLU A 463 23.81 12.71 -5.01
CA GLU A 463 23.07 13.68 -4.19
C GLU A 463 22.27 12.92 -3.11
N VAL A 464 22.30 13.40 -1.85
CA VAL A 464 21.43 12.90 -0.77
C VAL A 464 20.46 14.00 -0.36
N LEU A 465 19.15 13.70 -0.37
CA LEU A 465 18.08 14.62 -0.02
C LEU A 465 17.44 14.17 1.30
N TYR A 466 17.68 14.92 2.37
CA TYR A 466 17.05 14.66 3.67
C TYR A 466 15.80 15.53 3.81
N MET A 467 14.64 14.87 3.85
CA MET A 467 13.32 15.50 3.79
C MET A 467 12.83 15.94 5.19
N SER A 468 13.66 16.75 5.87
CA SER A 468 13.29 17.61 6.99
C SER A 468 14.37 18.71 7.12
N HIS A 469 13.99 19.95 7.48
CA HIS A 469 14.96 20.94 7.95
C HIS A 469 15.27 20.71 9.43
N ASP A 470 14.21 20.66 10.25
CA ASP A 470 14.24 20.46 11.70
C ASP A 470 14.37 18.96 12.05
N GLY A 471 15.31 18.28 11.39
CA GLY A 471 15.70 16.92 11.78
C GLY A 471 16.39 16.89 13.14
N PRO A 472 16.30 15.78 13.90
CA PRO A 472 17.05 15.63 15.15
C PRO A 472 18.55 15.89 14.91
N PRO A 473 19.22 16.70 15.74
CA PRO A 473 20.61 17.10 15.49
C PRO A 473 21.56 15.92 15.27
N GLU A 474 21.44 14.88 16.10
CA GLU A 474 22.15 13.60 16.02
C GLU A 474 22.06 12.96 14.62
N VAL A 475 20.83 12.74 14.13
CA VAL A 475 20.53 12.18 12.81
C VAL A 475 21.17 13.02 11.71
N VAL A 476 21.12 14.35 11.85
CA VAL A 476 21.70 15.28 10.87
C VAL A 476 23.23 15.32 10.93
N SER A 477 23.87 15.14 12.10
CA SER A 477 25.34 14.99 12.22
C SER A 477 25.82 13.69 11.59
N THR A 478 25.25 12.55 11.96
CA THR A 478 25.67 11.23 11.46
C THR A 478 25.45 11.12 9.94
N LEU A 479 24.38 11.71 9.40
CA LEU A 479 24.19 11.79 7.95
C LEU A 479 25.22 12.71 7.27
N LYS A 480 25.67 13.81 7.90
CA LYS A 480 26.77 14.65 7.36
C LYS A 480 28.10 13.90 7.34
N GLU A 481 28.41 13.14 8.39
CA GLU A 481 29.62 12.31 8.49
C GLU A 481 29.62 11.19 7.44
N ALA A 482 28.48 10.52 7.22
CA ALA A 482 28.32 9.55 6.14
C ALA A 482 28.42 10.16 4.73
N THR A 483 28.18 11.47 4.59
CA THR A 483 28.15 12.18 3.30
C THR A 483 29.34 13.10 3.05
N LEU A 484 30.49 12.92 3.72
CA LEU A 484 31.70 13.75 3.53
C LEU A 484 32.16 13.93 2.06
N LEU A 485 31.81 13.01 1.14
CA LEU A 485 32.12 13.07 -0.29
C LEU A 485 30.91 13.37 -1.20
N THR A 486 29.74 13.70 -0.63
CA THR A 486 28.44 13.80 -1.34
C THR A 486 27.61 14.98 -0.81
N PRO A 487 26.99 15.82 -1.64
CA PRO A 487 26.13 16.89 -1.13
C PRO A 487 24.86 16.33 -0.46
N LEU A 488 24.82 16.44 0.87
CA LEU A 488 23.60 16.33 1.68
C LEU A 488 22.84 17.65 1.62
N LEU A 489 21.57 17.59 1.20
CA LEU A 489 20.70 18.76 1.03
C LEU A 489 19.42 18.53 1.85
N THR A 490 19.08 19.48 2.73
CA THR A 490 17.80 19.42 3.48
C THR A 490 16.68 20.11 2.70
N LEU A 491 15.46 19.62 2.88
CA LEU A 491 14.24 20.17 2.28
C LEU A 491 13.13 20.21 3.34
N PRO A 492 12.15 21.13 3.21
CA PRO A 492 11.03 21.19 4.15
C PRO A 492 10.21 19.90 4.05
N SER A 493 9.73 19.42 5.19
CA SER A 493 8.78 18.31 5.24
C SER A 493 7.36 18.79 4.90
N GLN A 494 6.54 17.90 4.34
CA GLN A 494 5.11 18.12 4.18
C GLN A 494 4.34 17.01 4.89
N ILE A 495 4.18 17.18 6.20
CA ILE A 495 3.28 16.36 7.01
C ILE A 495 1.85 16.78 6.67
N SER A 496 1.00 15.84 6.27
CA SER A 496 -0.43 16.16 6.12
C SER A 496 -1.10 16.18 7.49
N GLU A 497 -1.68 17.32 7.85
CA GLU A 497 -2.54 17.47 9.03
C GLU A 497 -3.80 16.58 8.98
N TYR A 498 -4.26 16.19 7.79
CA TYR A 498 -5.48 15.39 7.59
C TYR A 498 -5.20 14.22 6.65
N THR A 499 -5.51 13.00 7.09
CA THR A 499 -5.56 11.83 6.21
C THR A 499 -6.83 11.04 6.45
N THR A 500 -7.52 10.70 5.37
CA THR A 500 -8.73 9.85 5.39
C THR A 500 -8.40 8.36 5.49
N ARG A 501 -7.10 7.99 5.39
CA ARG A 501 -6.61 6.60 5.42
C ARG A 501 -5.28 6.51 6.18
N THR A 502 -5.17 5.57 7.11
CA THR A 502 -3.89 5.28 7.80
C THR A 502 -2.92 4.56 6.87
N ALA A 503 -1.63 4.49 7.21
CA ALA A 503 -0.65 3.71 6.43
C ALA A 503 -1.07 2.23 6.28
N ALA A 504 -1.70 1.63 7.29
CA ALA A 504 -2.26 0.28 7.23
C ALA A 504 -3.48 0.18 6.30
N HIS A 505 -4.36 1.20 6.27
CA HIS A 505 -5.45 1.26 5.29
C HIS A 505 -4.90 1.35 3.86
N LEU A 506 -3.86 2.15 3.63
CA LEU A 506 -3.23 2.29 2.31
C LEU A 506 -2.56 0.99 1.85
N ARG A 507 -1.81 0.30 2.73
CA ARG A 507 -1.29 -1.06 2.43
C ARG A 507 -2.41 -2.05 2.12
N THR A 508 -3.50 -2.02 2.89
CA THR A 508 -4.68 -2.87 2.66
C THR A 508 -5.29 -2.60 1.27
N MET A 509 -5.47 -1.34 0.89
CA MET A 509 -5.98 -0.96 -0.43
C MET A 509 -5.04 -1.38 -1.56
N GLN A 510 -3.72 -1.27 -1.37
CA GLN A 510 -2.72 -1.70 -2.35
C GLN A 510 -2.66 -3.23 -2.50
N ALA A 511 -2.80 -3.99 -1.41
CA ALA A 511 -2.91 -5.44 -1.43
C ALA A 511 -4.23 -5.90 -2.09
N MET A 512 -5.38 -5.29 -1.74
CA MET A 512 -6.66 -5.55 -2.42
C MET A 512 -6.56 -5.29 -3.92
N SER A 513 -6.03 -4.12 -4.30
CA SER A 513 -5.79 -3.77 -5.70
C SER A 513 -4.92 -4.80 -6.42
N TYR A 514 -3.82 -5.24 -5.80
CA TYR A 514 -2.96 -6.28 -6.36
C TYR A 514 -3.72 -7.58 -6.63
N PHE A 515 -4.45 -8.11 -5.65
CA PHE A 515 -5.15 -9.40 -5.80
C PHE A 515 -6.39 -9.35 -6.72
N HIS A 516 -6.95 -8.17 -6.97
CA HIS A 516 -8.08 -7.98 -7.89
C HIS A 516 -7.69 -7.54 -9.30
N LEU A 517 -6.40 -7.43 -9.62
CA LEU A 517 -5.94 -7.16 -10.99
C LEU A 517 -6.35 -8.29 -11.95
N ASN A 518 -6.95 -7.92 -13.08
CA ASN A 518 -7.10 -8.83 -14.21
C ASN A 518 -5.84 -8.76 -15.09
N THR A 519 -5.03 -9.80 -15.09
CA THR A 519 -3.78 -9.87 -15.87
C THR A 519 -3.92 -10.42 -17.29
N GLU A 520 -5.14 -10.78 -17.73
CA GLU A 520 -5.43 -11.15 -19.12
C GLU A 520 -5.66 -9.93 -20.04
N SER A 521 -5.92 -8.73 -19.49
CA SER A 521 -6.30 -7.57 -20.29
C SER A 521 -5.10 -6.88 -20.96
N THR A 522 -4.97 -7.04 -22.27
CA THR A 522 -3.93 -6.39 -23.08
C THR A 522 -4.22 -4.89 -23.28
N GLY A 523 -3.43 -4.02 -22.65
CA GLY A 523 -3.37 -2.58 -22.99
C GLY A 523 -3.58 -1.61 -21.83
N THR A 524 -4.28 -2.01 -20.77
CA THR A 524 -4.44 -1.23 -19.53
C THR A 524 -4.45 -2.14 -18.28
N LEU A 525 -4.13 -1.59 -17.11
CA LEU A 525 -4.47 -2.21 -15.83
C LEU A 525 -5.98 -2.05 -15.56
N ASN A 526 -6.64 -3.17 -15.27
CA ASN A 526 -8.06 -3.27 -14.93
C ASN A 526 -8.27 -4.19 -13.72
N TRP A 527 -9.37 -4.00 -13.00
CA TRP A 527 -9.69 -4.68 -11.75
C TRP A 527 -11.04 -5.41 -11.80
N SER A 528 -11.13 -6.49 -11.03
CA SER A 528 -12.36 -7.25 -10.82
C SER A 528 -13.16 -6.69 -9.63
N GLY A 529 -14.45 -6.47 -9.81
CA GLY A 529 -15.41 -6.19 -8.73
C GLY A 529 -15.93 -7.44 -8.02
N MET A 530 -15.36 -8.62 -8.29
CA MET A 530 -15.83 -9.92 -7.76
C MET A 530 -14.93 -10.42 -6.63
N PRO A 531 -15.49 -10.99 -5.54
CA PRO A 531 -14.71 -11.39 -4.37
C PRO A 531 -13.75 -12.54 -4.71
N LEU A 532 -12.61 -12.61 -4.03
CA LEU A 532 -11.58 -13.65 -4.21
C LEU A 532 -12.12 -15.07 -4.01
N THR A 533 -13.25 -15.24 -3.30
CA THR A 533 -13.94 -16.53 -3.14
C THR A 533 -14.49 -17.09 -4.46
N SER A 534 -14.77 -16.21 -5.43
CA SER A 534 -15.28 -16.58 -6.77
C SER A 534 -14.19 -16.99 -7.76
N ILE A 535 -12.95 -16.55 -7.56
CA ILE A 535 -11.80 -16.84 -8.42
C ILE A 535 -11.37 -18.31 -8.23
N PRO A 536 -11.07 -19.09 -9.29
CA PRO A 536 -10.50 -20.43 -9.14
C PRO A 536 -9.06 -20.36 -8.61
N PRO A 537 -8.67 -21.17 -7.60
CA PRO A 537 -7.30 -21.17 -7.08
C PRO A 537 -6.36 -22.06 -7.90
N TRP A 538 -5.08 -21.70 -7.92
CA TRP A 538 -4.00 -22.57 -8.37
C TRP A 538 -3.84 -23.77 -7.42
N GLU A 539 -3.95 -25.01 -7.93
CA GLU A 539 -3.77 -26.24 -7.15
C GLU A 539 -2.33 -26.76 -7.20
N VAL A 540 -1.43 -26.12 -6.44
CA VAL A 540 0.01 -26.38 -6.47
C VAL A 540 0.36 -27.68 -5.73
N ARG A 541 1.03 -28.61 -6.41
CA ARG A 541 1.49 -29.89 -5.84
C ARG A 541 2.78 -29.70 -5.03
N TYR A 542 2.81 -30.16 -3.79
CA TYR A 542 3.99 -30.05 -2.93
C TYR A 542 4.68 -31.39 -2.62
N SER A 543 4.20 -32.51 -3.18
CA SER A 543 4.81 -33.83 -2.99
C SER A 543 4.66 -34.76 -4.20
N GLY A 544 5.66 -35.61 -4.41
CA GLY A 544 5.77 -36.54 -5.55
C GLY A 544 6.98 -36.22 -6.41
N GLU A 545 7.12 -36.89 -7.55
CA GLU A 545 8.29 -36.80 -8.44
C GLU A 545 8.54 -35.41 -9.03
N ASN A 546 7.47 -34.64 -9.28
CA ASN A 546 7.55 -33.25 -9.72
C ASN A 546 6.61 -32.36 -8.88
N PRO A 547 7.10 -31.77 -7.78
CA PRO A 547 6.37 -30.78 -7.00
C PRO A 547 6.56 -29.38 -7.62
N GLY A 548 5.48 -28.59 -7.67
CA GLY A 548 5.48 -27.21 -8.16
C GLY A 548 6.07 -26.19 -7.19
N ILE A 549 6.44 -26.61 -5.98
CA ILE A 549 7.30 -25.86 -5.05
C ILE A 549 8.39 -26.76 -4.49
N LEU A 550 9.56 -26.19 -4.23
CA LEU A 550 10.64 -26.84 -3.48
C LEU A 550 10.30 -26.98 -1.99
N GLY A 551 9.56 -26.00 -1.45
CA GLY A 551 9.08 -26.01 -0.08
C GLY A 551 8.61 -24.64 0.40
N VAL A 552 8.40 -24.55 1.71
CA VAL A 552 8.03 -23.35 2.45
C VAL A 552 9.19 -22.92 3.33
N MET A 553 9.52 -21.63 3.35
CA MET A 553 10.44 -21.01 4.31
C MET A 553 9.66 -20.00 5.16
N CYS A 554 10.06 -19.80 6.42
CA CYS A 554 9.50 -18.75 7.27
C CYS A 554 10.58 -17.75 7.67
N TYR A 555 10.27 -16.45 7.59
CA TYR A 555 11.16 -15.36 8.02
C TYR A 555 10.67 -14.76 9.34
N SER A 556 11.60 -14.42 10.24
CA SER A 556 11.42 -13.83 11.58
C SER A 556 10.65 -14.65 12.63
N GLU A 557 9.68 -15.48 12.25
CA GLU A 557 8.99 -16.43 13.14
C GLU A 557 9.01 -17.83 12.53
N GLN A 558 9.59 -18.78 13.26
CA GLN A 558 9.77 -20.17 12.85
C GLN A 558 8.74 -21.06 13.59
N PRO A 559 7.55 -21.33 13.02
CA PRO A 559 6.57 -22.20 13.66
C PRO A 559 7.09 -23.65 13.77
N LEU A 560 6.68 -24.37 14.81
CA LEU A 560 6.93 -25.82 14.87
C LEU A 560 6.35 -26.51 13.62
N PRO A 561 6.97 -27.59 13.09
CA PRO A 561 6.49 -28.26 11.88
C PRO A 561 5.04 -28.75 11.95
N GLU A 562 4.49 -28.99 13.14
CA GLU A 562 3.07 -29.34 13.33
C GLU A 562 2.09 -28.16 13.23
N LEU A 563 2.59 -26.93 13.34
CA LEU A 563 1.79 -25.70 13.34
C LEU A 563 1.89 -24.92 12.02
N LEU A 564 2.92 -25.19 11.20
CA LEU A 564 3.15 -24.52 9.90
C LEU A 564 1.88 -24.43 9.05
N ALA A 565 1.13 -25.53 8.93
CA ALA A 565 -0.09 -25.57 8.13
C ALA A 565 -1.23 -24.69 8.70
N GLU A 566 -1.32 -24.52 10.02
CA GLU A 566 -2.25 -23.59 10.67
C GLU A 566 -1.81 -22.14 10.45
N THR A 567 -0.51 -21.85 10.64
CA THR A 567 0.08 -20.50 10.46
C THR A 567 0.00 -20.01 9.01
N MET A 568 0.16 -20.90 8.03
CA MET A 568 0.05 -20.58 6.61
C MET A 568 -1.38 -20.42 6.11
N ASN A 569 -2.37 -21.10 6.70
CA ASN A 569 -3.72 -21.14 6.14
C ASN A 569 -4.40 -19.76 6.30
N GLY A 570 -4.77 -19.13 5.18
CA GLY A 570 -5.20 -17.73 5.17
C GLY A 570 -4.05 -16.71 5.33
N SER A 571 -2.78 -17.10 5.17
CA SER A 571 -1.66 -16.14 5.16
C SER A 571 -1.38 -15.57 3.77
N LEU A 572 -0.71 -14.42 3.75
CA LEU A 572 0.00 -13.94 2.57
C LEU A 572 1.40 -14.53 2.61
N VAL A 573 1.84 -15.12 1.50
CA VAL A 573 3.21 -15.60 1.30
C VAL A 573 3.82 -14.88 0.10
N ALA A 574 5.12 -14.56 0.18
CA ALA A 574 5.86 -14.13 -0.99
C ALA A 574 6.20 -15.34 -1.86
N VAL A 575 6.06 -15.18 -3.17
CA VAL A 575 6.45 -16.19 -4.16
C VAL A 575 7.87 -15.83 -4.61
N VAL A 576 8.82 -16.72 -4.34
CA VAL A 576 10.24 -16.52 -4.62
C VAL A 576 10.76 -17.61 -5.55
N VAL A 577 11.36 -17.20 -6.65
CA VAL A 577 12.04 -18.05 -7.61
C VAL A 577 13.48 -18.24 -7.18
N ILE A 578 13.96 -19.47 -7.25
CA ILE A 578 15.36 -19.85 -7.08
C ILE A 578 15.99 -19.90 -8.47
N ASP A 579 16.89 -18.96 -8.74
CA ASP A 579 17.66 -18.90 -9.99
C ASP A 579 18.83 -19.88 -9.97
N ASP A 580 19.47 -20.05 -8.82
CA ASP A 580 20.50 -21.06 -8.56
C ASP A 580 20.36 -21.64 -7.14
N MET A 581 20.64 -22.93 -6.96
CA MET A 581 20.48 -23.62 -5.66
C MET A 581 21.40 -23.09 -4.55
N SER A 582 22.44 -22.32 -4.89
CA SER A 582 23.26 -21.55 -3.94
C SER A 582 22.42 -20.61 -3.06
N ALA A 583 21.24 -20.18 -3.53
CA ALA A 583 20.25 -19.45 -2.74
C ALA A 583 19.82 -20.16 -1.44
N VAL A 584 19.88 -21.50 -1.45
CA VAL A 584 19.32 -22.39 -0.41
C VAL A 584 20.43 -23.14 0.33
N LEU A 585 21.55 -23.43 -0.33
CA LEU A 585 22.65 -24.20 0.25
C LEU A 585 23.52 -23.36 1.20
N GLY A 586 23.56 -22.04 1.02
CA GLY A 586 24.50 -21.16 1.71
C GLY A 586 25.93 -21.29 1.14
N GLN A 587 26.82 -20.39 1.54
CA GLN A 587 28.22 -20.48 1.15
C GLN A 587 28.94 -21.53 2.00
N GLU A 588 28.95 -22.77 1.53
CA GLU A 588 29.97 -23.75 1.89
C GLU A 588 31.30 -23.28 1.27
N ILE A 589 32.04 -22.47 2.02
CA ILE A 589 33.38 -22.03 1.64
C ILE A 589 34.33 -23.24 1.72
N GLU A 590 34.48 -23.95 0.61
CA GLU A 590 35.49 -25.00 0.46
C GLU A 590 36.89 -24.41 0.61
N SER A 591 37.45 -24.54 1.81
CA SER A 591 38.81 -24.12 2.13
C SER A 591 39.85 -25.10 1.52
N GLY A 592 39.94 -25.18 0.20
CA GLY A 592 40.81 -26.13 -0.49
C GLY A 592 41.05 -25.87 -1.98
N GLN A 593 42.29 -25.51 -2.33
CA GLN A 593 42.93 -25.76 -3.64
C GLN A 593 42.22 -25.19 -4.89
N GLY A 594 42.40 -23.89 -5.14
CA GLY A 594 41.83 -23.22 -6.31
C GLY A 594 42.57 -23.42 -7.64
N CYS A 595 42.00 -22.83 -8.70
CA CYS A 595 42.63 -22.64 -10.00
C CYS A 595 42.46 -21.17 -10.44
N ALA A 596 43.49 -20.57 -11.04
CA ALA A 596 43.56 -19.11 -11.16
C ALA A 596 42.89 -18.55 -12.42
N GLY A 597 41.79 -17.83 -12.25
CA GLY A 597 41.29 -16.81 -13.18
C GLY A 597 41.30 -15.46 -12.46
N ARG A 598 42.00 -14.45 -13.00
CA ARG A 598 42.29 -13.18 -12.30
C ARG A 598 41.36 -12.05 -12.81
N PRO A 599 40.34 -11.62 -12.06
CA PRO A 599 39.56 -10.43 -12.41
C PRO A 599 40.40 -9.17 -12.19
N THR A 600 40.05 -8.09 -12.89
CA THR A 600 40.63 -6.76 -12.63
C THR A 600 40.13 -6.20 -11.31
N SER A 601 41.04 -5.68 -10.49
CA SER A 601 40.73 -5.07 -9.19
C SER A 601 39.96 -3.76 -9.34
N ASP A 602 38.71 -3.72 -8.88
CA ASP A 602 38.04 -2.53 -8.31
C ASP A 602 36.60 -2.80 -7.80
N ASP A 603 35.94 -3.89 -8.23
CA ASP A 603 34.48 -4.09 -8.03
C ASP A 603 34.07 -5.21 -7.04
N HIS A 604 34.96 -5.66 -6.14
CA HIS A 604 34.57 -6.62 -5.07
C HIS A 604 33.73 -5.94 -3.98
N PHE A 605 32.46 -6.31 -3.89
CA PHE A 605 31.54 -5.92 -2.81
C PHE A 605 31.51 -6.90 -1.62
N ASP A 606 32.38 -7.91 -1.59
CA ASP A 606 32.50 -8.91 -0.50
C ASP A 606 33.13 -8.36 0.80
N ALA A 607 33.01 -7.07 1.05
CA ALA A 607 33.28 -6.48 2.35
C ALA A 607 32.08 -6.71 3.28
N GLU A 608 32.29 -7.50 4.34
CA GLU A 608 31.38 -7.83 5.45
C GLU A 608 30.13 -6.94 5.57
N ILE A 609 28.94 -7.54 5.69
CA ILE A 609 27.72 -6.80 6.04
C ILE A 609 27.84 -6.37 7.50
N ARG A 610 28.24 -5.11 7.73
CA ARG A 610 28.50 -4.53 9.06
C ARG A 610 27.23 -4.17 9.85
N VAL A 611 26.20 -5.00 9.73
CA VAL A 611 24.94 -4.91 10.48
C VAL A 611 24.95 -6.00 11.58
N MET A 612 25.76 -5.74 12.61
CA MET A 612 25.82 -6.45 13.91
C MET A 612 25.65 -8.00 13.93
N ASP A 613 26.35 -8.79 13.09
CA ASP A 613 26.55 -10.21 13.41
C ASP A 613 27.74 -10.40 14.36
N HIS A 614 27.46 -10.36 15.66
CA HIS A 614 28.42 -10.67 16.72
C HIS A 614 28.62 -12.19 16.98
N SER A 615 28.37 -13.05 15.98
CA SER A 615 28.28 -14.51 16.20
C SER A 615 28.77 -15.43 15.06
N HIS A 616 29.59 -14.97 14.13
CA HIS A 616 30.22 -15.79 13.06
C HIS A 616 31.23 -16.86 13.59
N LYS A 617 30.73 -17.85 14.34
CA LYS A 617 31.21 -19.24 14.24
C LYS A 617 30.45 -19.89 13.07
N PRO A 618 31.08 -20.69 12.21
CA PRO A 618 30.36 -21.42 11.17
C PRO A 618 29.41 -22.43 11.80
N ARG A 619 28.12 -22.08 11.90
CA ARG A 619 27.07 -23.03 12.29
C ARG A 619 26.95 -24.05 11.17
N ARG A 620 27.25 -25.32 11.46
CA ARG A 620 26.87 -26.42 10.56
C ARG A 620 25.35 -26.48 10.53
N PHE A 621 24.77 -26.43 9.34
CA PHE A 621 23.33 -26.63 9.19
C PHE A 621 22.93 -28.03 9.67
N GLU A 622 21.84 -28.10 10.43
CA GLU A 622 21.21 -29.35 10.82
C GLU A 622 20.54 -30.00 9.61
N GLU A 623 20.85 -31.28 9.40
CA GLU A 623 20.23 -32.10 8.38
C GLU A 623 19.05 -32.91 8.98
N PRO A 624 17.93 -33.08 8.24
CA PRO A 624 17.70 -32.60 6.87
C PRO A 624 17.49 -31.09 6.77
N ARG A 625 18.01 -30.44 5.72
CA ARG A 625 17.78 -29.00 5.47
C ARG A 625 16.32 -28.67 5.12
N ILE A 626 15.57 -29.66 4.64
CA ILE A 626 14.12 -29.60 4.42
C ILE A 626 13.47 -30.78 5.16
N LEU A 627 12.60 -30.46 6.11
CA LEU A 627 11.76 -31.41 6.85
C LEU A 627 10.43 -31.62 6.11
N LEU A 628 9.68 -32.67 6.47
CA LEU A 628 8.28 -32.84 6.06
C LEU A 628 7.39 -32.65 7.29
N THR A 629 6.32 -31.85 7.21
CA THR A 629 5.40 -31.69 8.35
C THR A 629 4.72 -33.03 8.69
N PRO A 630 4.58 -33.42 9.98
CA PRO A 630 4.21 -34.79 10.33
C PRO A 630 2.86 -35.26 9.74
N LYS A 631 1.87 -34.36 9.68
CA LYS A 631 0.50 -34.65 9.22
C LYS A 631 0.33 -34.30 7.74
N GLU A 632 0.68 -33.08 7.35
CA GLU A 632 0.42 -32.52 6.02
C GLU A 632 1.49 -32.88 4.99
N GLN A 633 2.67 -33.34 5.44
CA GLN A 633 3.81 -33.71 4.61
C GLN A 633 4.25 -32.57 3.67
N ILE A 634 4.14 -31.33 4.14
CA ILE A 634 4.60 -30.13 3.44
C ILE A 634 6.12 -30.06 3.59
N PRO A 635 6.91 -29.85 2.51
CA PRO A 635 8.33 -29.57 2.63
C PRO A 635 8.55 -28.22 3.30
N TYR A 636 9.19 -28.21 4.46
CA TYR A 636 9.49 -27.04 5.30
C TYR A 636 11.00 -26.92 5.49
N PHE A 637 11.58 -25.77 5.12
CA PHE A 637 12.98 -25.50 5.44
C PHE A 637 13.21 -25.57 6.95
N ASN A 638 14.22 -26.32 7.38
CA ASN A 638 14.39 -26.70 8.79
C ASN A 638 14.55 -25.46 9.68
N PRO A 639 13.61 -25.20 10.63
CA PRO A 639 13.61 -23.99 11.45
C PRO A 639 14.86 -23.83 12.33
N ALA A 640 15.53 -24.93 12.70
CA ALA A 640 16.75 -24.89 13.51
C ALA A 640 17.92 -24.16 12.81
N ASN A 641 17.89 -24.06 11.48
CA ASN A 641 18.93 -23.43 10.68
C ASN A 641 18.81 -21.90 10.57
N ASP A 642 17.65 -21.34 10.93
CA ASP A 642 17.23 -19.94 10.71
C ASP A 642 17.72 -19.30 9.40
N SER A 643 17.70 -20.05 8.30
CA SER A 643 18.23 -19.60 7.02
C SER A 643 17.35 -18.54 6.34
N ARG A 644 17.95 -17.80 5.41
CA ARG A 644 17.29 -16.91 4.45
C ARG A 644 17.72 -17.31 3.04
N LEU A 645 16.92 -16.97 2.04
CA LEU A 645 17.32 -17.12 0.65
C LEU A 645 18.32 -16.02 0.27
N ASP A 646 19.46 -16.39 -0.31
CA ASP A 646 20.44 -15.39 -0.80
C ASP A 646 19.83 -14.58 -1.96
N PRO A 647 19.71 -13.24 -1.83
CA PRO A 647 19.11 -12.39 -2.86
C PRO A 647 19.89 -12.39 -4.19
N ARG A 648 21.17 -12.77 -4.20
CA ARG A 648 21.97 -12.90 -5.44
C ARG A 648 21.41 -13.99 -6.34
N TYR A 649 20.97 -15.10 -5.76
CA TYR A 649 20.59 -16.35 -6.43
C TYR A 649 19.08 -16.64 -6.44
N SER A 650 18.27 -15.68 -6.00
CA SER A 650 16.80 -15.79 -5.95
C SER A 650 16.12 -14.46 -6.30
N HIS A 651 14.83 -14.44 -6.57
CA HIS A 651 14.06 -13.19 -6.72
C HIS A 651 12.57 -13.41 -6.44
N SER A 652 11.86 -12.38 -5.97
CA SER A 652 10.42 -12.43 -5.77
C SER A 652 9.66 -11.95 -7.00
N ILE A 653 8.67 -12.75 -7.42
CA ILE A 653 7.79 -12.44 -8.56
C ILE A 653 6.42 -11.88 -8.14
N GLY A 654 6.13 -11.86 -6.84
CA GLY A 654 4.86 -11.37 -6.31
C GLY A 654 4.52 -12.00 -4.96
N ILE A 655 3.24 -11.86 -4.57
CA ILE A 655 2.67 -12.47 -3.36
C ILE A 655 1.46 -13.34 -3.72
N ALA A 656 1.14 -14.30 -2.84
CA ALA A 656 -0.02 -15.18 -2.97
C ALA A 656 -0.79 -15.26 -1.65
N LEU A 657 -2.11 -15.37 -1.74
CA LEU A 657 -2.99 -15.70 -0.61
C LEU A 657 -3.18 -17.22 -0.55
N VAL A 658 -2.84 -17.83 0.58
CA VAL A 658 -3.08 -19.26 0.84
C VAL A 658 -4.56 -19.46 1.17
N ARG A 659 -5.36 -19.89 0.19
CA ARG A 659 -6.80 -20.14 0.34
C ARG A 659 -7.10 -21.40 1.15
N GLY A 660 -6.21 -22.37 1.13
CA GLY A 660 -6.37 -23.64 1.84
C GLY A 660 -5.29 -24.66 1.49
N ILE A 661 -5.25 -25.73 2.27
CA ILE A 661 -4.32 -26.84 2.12
C ILE A 661 -5.14 -28.14 2.03
N ASP A 662 -5.08 -28.82 0.88
CA ASP A 662 -5.67 -30.15 0.71
C ASP A 662 -4.62 -31.22 1.03
N ILE A 663 -4.64 -31.64 2.30
CA ILE A 663 -3.79 -32.69 2.87
C ILE A 663 -3.98 -34.03 2.13
N ARG A 664 -5.19 -34.31 1.60
CA ARG A 664 -5.51 -35.60 0.95
C ARG A 664 -4.96 -35.67 -0.47
N ARG A 665 -5.03 -34.57 -1.24
CA ARG A 665 -4.46 -34.47 -2.60
C ARG A 665 -3.03 -33.92 -2.61
N ARG A 666 -2.46 -33.61 -1.43
CA ARG A 666 -1.17 -32.93 -1.23
C ARG A 666 -1.05 -31.71 -2.15
N ARG A 667 -2.03 -30.80 -2.02
CA ARG A 667 -2.11 -29.52 -2.74
C ARG A 667 -2.18 -28.33 -1.78
N ILE A 668 -1.51 -27.24 -2.14
CA ILE A 668 -1.80 -25.91 -1.58
C ILE A 668 -2.63 -25.17 -2.62
N GLN A 669 -3.71 -24.52 -2.19
CA GLN A 669 -4.58 -23.70 -3.03
C GLN A 669 -4.16 -22.23 -2.89
N LEU A 670 -3.58 -21.67 -3.94
CA LEU A 670 -3.11 -20.28 -3.98
C LEU A 670 -4.03 -19.39 -4.82
N LEU A 671 -4.20 -18.15 -4.39
CA LEU A 671 -4.76 -17.05 -5.19
C LEU A 671 -3.67 -15.99 -5.39
N THR A 672 -3.42 -15.59 -6.63
CA THR A 672 -2.38 -14.60 -6.99
C THR A 672 -2.65 -14.06 -8.41
N PRO A 673 -2.33 -12.78 -8.70
CA PRO A 673 -2.41 -12.22 -10.06
C PRO A 673 -1.21 -12.56 -10.96
N ILE A 674 -0.17 -13.25 -10.43
CA ILE A 674 0.99 -13.70 -11.21
C ILE A 674 0.51 -14.47 -12.45
N SER A 675 0.95 -14.06 -13.65
CA SER A 675 0.40 -14.61 -14.90
C SER A 675 0.77 -16.08 -15.11
N PRO A 676 -0.10 -16.88 -15.76
CA PRO A 676 0.23 -18.24 -16.17
C PRO A 676 1.53 -18.32 -16.97
N SER A 677 1.72 -17.39 -17.92
CA SER A 677 2.91 -17.33 -18.79
C SER A 677 4.22 -17.19 -18.00
N MET A 678 4.23 -16.39 -16.93
CA MET A 678 5.42 -16.22 -16.09
C MET A 678 5.75 -17.52 -15.34
N ILE A 679 4.72 -18.24 -14.87
CA ILE A 679 4.89 -19.53 -14.20
C ILE A 679 5.34 -20.59 -15.22
N GLU A 680 4.86 -20.56 -16.45
CA GLU A 680 5.29 -21.42 -17.56
C GLU A 680 6.77 -21.16 -17.91
N GLU A 681 7.17 -19.91 -18.15
CA GLU A 681 8.57 -19.50 -18.39
C GLU A 681 9.53 -19.96 -17.27
N ILE A 682 9.12 -19.87 -16.00
CA ILE A 682 9.91 -20.33 -14.83
C ILE A 682 10.08 -21.86 -14.84
N ASN A 683 9.02 -22.60 -15.18
CA ASN A 683 9.05 -24.06 -15.24
C ASN A 683 9.86 -24.57 -16.45
N GLU A 684 9.74 -23.93 -17.63
CA GLU A 684 10.54 -24.23 -18.81
C GLU A 684 12.04 -23.96 -18.59
N ALA A 685 12.37 -22.90 -17.83
CA ALA A 685 13.73 -22.64 -17.37
C ALA A 685 14.23 -23.61 -16.29
N GLY A 686 13.42 -24.60 -15.87
CA GLY A 686 13.77 -25.62 -14.87
C GLY A 686 13.88 -25.13 -13.42
N LYS A 687 13.68 -23.83 -13.19
CA LYS A 687 13.84 -23.14 -11.90
C LYS A 687 12.88 -23.68 -10.84
N LYS A 688 13.14 -23.36 -9.57
CA LYS A 688 12.32 -23.80 -8.44
C LYS A 688 11.64 -22.64 -7.75
N ILE A 689 10.47 -22.89 -7.17
CA ILE A 689 9.69 -21.88 -6.44
C ILE A 689 9.66 -22.25 -4.95
N VAL A 690 9.90 -21.26 -4.10
CA VAL A 690 9.75 -21.34 -2.64
C VAL A 690 8.65 -20.37 -2.23
N LEU A 691 7.78 -20.81 -1.31
CA LEU A 691 6.82 -19.93 -0.65
C LEU A 691 7.45 -19.41 0.65
N VAL A 692 7.59 -18.08 0.76
CA VAL A 692 8.16 -17.44 1.95
C VAL A 692 7.03 -16.82 2.78
N ASN A 693 6.81 -17.38 3.97
CA ASN A 693 5.84 -16.88 4.96
C ASN A 693 6.54 -15.91 5.94
N GLY A 694 5.81 -14.93 6.48
CA GLY A 694 6.39 -13.94 7.39
C GLY A 694 5.38 -12.90 7.90
N LYS A 695 5.89 -11.80 8.46
CA LYS A 695 5.13 -10.71 9.10
C LYS A 695 4.56 -9.70 8.09
N LEU A 696 3.88 -10.21 7.06
CA LEU A 696 3.00 -9.43 6.20
C LEU A 696 1.67 -9.13 6.94
N ASP A 697 1.01 -8.02 6.60
CA ASP A 697 -0.31 -7.68 7.17
C ASP A 697 -1.31 -8.84 6.95
N THR A 698 -2.08 -9.19 7.98
CA THR A 698 -3.10 -10.24 7.88
C THR A 698 -4.18 -9.83 6.86
N PRO A 699 -4.52 -10.68 5.87
CA PRO A 699 -5.45 -10.34 4.79
C PRO A 699 -6.93 -10.44 5.24
N GLY A 700 -7.27 -9.85 6.38
CA GLY A 700 -8.61 -9.90 6.96
C GLY A 700 -9.70 -9.32 6.05
N TRP A 701 -9.31 -8.41 5.15
CA TRP A 701 -10.16 -7.91 4.06
C TRP A 701 -10.72 -9.05 3.20
N ALA A 702 -9.87 -10.01 2.78
CA ALA A 702 -10.21 -11.10 1.87
C ALA A 702 -11.29 -12.04 2.44
N TYR A 703 -11.34 -12.22 3.76
CA TYR A 703 -12.35 -13.05 4.41
C TYR A 703 -13.74 -12.37 4.43
N THR A 704 -13.80 -11.05 4.26
CA THR A 704 -15.03 -10.23 4.40
C THR A 704 -15.65 -9.77 3.08
N GLU A 705 -14.98 -9.96 1.95
CA GLU A 705 -15.43 -9.42 0.65
C GLU A 705 -16.82 -9.90 0.24
N GLU A 706 -17.12 -11.19 0.38
CA GLU A 706 -18.43 -11.77 0.03
C GLU A 706 -19.55 -11.36 1.04
N LEU A 707 -19.18 -10.81 2.21
CA LEU A 707 -20.13 -10.17 3.15
C LEU A 707 -20.36 -8.71 2.75
N ASN A 708 -19.29 -7.96 2.47
CA ASN A 708 -19.36 -6.57 2.02
C ASN A 708 -20.16 -6.45 0.70
N LEU A 709 -19.96 -7.38 -0.24
CA LEU A 709 -20.70 -7.42 -1.51
C LEU A 709 -22.21 -7.63 -1.30
N LYS A 710 -22.62 -8.51 -0.38
CA LYS A 710 -24.04 -8.70 -0.06
C LYS A 710 -24.64 -7.43 0.54
N ILE A 711 -23.97 -6.81 1.51
CA ILE A 711 -24.41 -5.53 2.11
C ILE A 711 -24.52 -4.42 1.04
N SER A 712 -23.62 -4.38 0.06
CA SER A 712 -23.68 -3.46 -1.07
C SER A 712 -24.87 -3.76 -1.99
N GLN A 713 -25.13 -5.04 -2.30
CA GLN A 713 -26.28 -5.49 -3.08
C GLN A 713 -27.61 -5.15 -2.39
N ASP A 714 -27.75 -5.47 -1.10
CA ASP A 714 -28.94 -5.18 -0.30
C ASP A 714 -29.23 -3.67 -0.26
N LYS A 715 -28.23 -2.82 0.04
CA LYS A 715 -28.39 -1.36 0.00
C LYS A 715 -28.82 -0.84 -1.38
N SER A 716 -28.34 -1.44 -2.47
CA SER A 716 -28.76 -1.05 -3.83
C SER A 716 -30.18 -1.51 -4.17
N ALA A 717 -30.60 -2.69 -3.69
CA ALA A 717 -31.96 -3.18 -3.83
C ALA A 717 -32.96 -2.30 -3.06
N GLU A 718 -32.66 -1.93 -1.82
CA GLU A 718 -33.52 -1.05 -1.01
C GLU A 718 -33.68 0.33 -1.66
N ARG A 719 -32.58 0.96 -2.13
CA ARG A 719 -32.63 2.21 -2.91
C ARG A 719 -33.51 2.08 -4.16
N SER A 720 -33.43 0.97 -4.90
CA SER A 720 -34.29 0.74 -6.07
C SER A 720 -35.77 0.52 -5.73
N SER A 721 -36.07 0.01 -4.53
CA SER A 721 -37.44 -0.25 -4.08
C SER A 721 -38.19 1.01 -3.64
N PHE A 722 -37.49 1.96 -3.01
CA PHE A 722 -38.11 3.22 -2.53
C PHE A 722 -38.31 4.26 -3.64
N GLY A 723 -37.52 4.22 -4.71
CA GLY A 723 -37.62 5.14 -5.85
C GLY A 723 -38.91 5.04 -6.69
N SER A 724 -39.88 4.22 -6.29
CA SER A 724 -41.17 4.08 -6.99
C SER A 724 -42.28 5.02 -6.49
N THR A 725 -42.08 5.75 -5.39
CA THR A 725 -43.02 6.78 -4.91
C THR A 725 -42.46 8.17 -5.14
N GLY A 726 -43.00 8.88 -6.14
CA GLY A 726 -42.47 10.17 -6.61
C GLY A 726 -42.63 11.30 -5.59
N VAL A 727 -41.55 11.62 -4.89
CA VAL A 727 -41.28 12.88 -4.18
C VAL A 727 -39.89 13.36 -4.62
N GLY A 728 -39.58 14.65 -4.46
CA GLY A 728 -38.39 15.30 -5.06
C GLY A 728 -37.04 14.72 -4.63
N ASP A 729 -36.06 14.86 -5.53
CA ASP A 729 -34.64 14.48 -5.36
C ASP A 729 -33.88 15.52 -4.52
N ASP A 730 -34.34 15.74 -3.29
CA ASP A 730 -33.63 16.56 -2.28
C ASP A 730 -32.63 15.67 -1.53
N GLY A 731 -31.37 15.69 -1.98
CA GLY A 731 -30.31 14.79 -1.54
C GLY A 731 -29.82 14.97 -0.10
N MET A 732 -30.61 14.50 0.87
CA MET A 732 -30.16 14.26 2.25
C MET A 732 -29.65 12.81 2.40
N ASP A 733 -28.38 12.57 2.08
CA ASP A 733 -27.66 11.34 2.48
C ASP A 733 -27.41 11.38 4.01
N LEU A 734 -28.46 11.11 4.78
CA LEU A 734 -28.36 10.80 6.22
C LEU A 734 -27.74 9.41 6.39
N ASP A 735 -26.41 9.32 6.48
CA ASP A 735 -25.69 8.34 7.32
C ASP A 735 -24.16 8.56 7.32
N ASP A 736 -23.52 8.13 8.42
CA ASP A 736 -22.08 8.26 8.71
C ASP A 736 -21.56 9.71 8.71
N ALA A 737 -22.16 10.53 9.57
CA ALA A 737 -21.42 11.50 10.38
C ALA A 737 -21.02 10.83 11.71
N GLU A 738 -19.88 11.20 12.30
CA GLU A 738 -19.59 10.89 13.71
C GLU A 738 -20.66 11.59 14.56
N ALA A 739 -21.46 10.81 15.29
CA ALA A 739 -22.59 11.34 16.05
C ALA A 739 -22.10 11.97 17.36
N ASP A 740 -21.85 13.27 17.35
CA ASP A 740 -21.78 14.07 18.57
C ASP A 740 -23.14 13.96 19.30
N ALA A 741 -23.09 13.55 20.57
CA ALA A 741 -24.21 12.91 21.24
C ALA A 741 -25.01 13.91 22.10
N SER A 742 -25.61 14.92 21.47
CA SER A 742 -26.59 15.80 22.13
C SER A 742 -27.87 16.02 21.31
N GLU A 743 -29.00 15.88 22.00
CA GLU A 743 -30.38 16.29 21.62
C GLU A 743 -30.94 15.86 20.25
N VAL A 744 -31.47 14.62 20.17
CA VAL A 744 -32.70 14.34 19.38
C VAL A 744 -33.60 13.37 20.15
N GLU A 745 -34.90 13.64 20.25
CA GLU A 745 -35.87 12.75 20.92
C GLU A 745 -36.21 11.49 20.09
N LEU A 746 -36.62 10.43 20.79
CA LEU A 746 -36.77 9.08 20.24
C LEU A 746 -38.10 8.87 19.51
N VAL A 747 -38.04 8.30 18.30
CA VAL A 747 -39.17 7.64 17.64
C VAL A 747 -38.86 6.15 17.45
N GLU A 748 -39.26 5.33 18.42
CA GLU A 748 -38.78 3.95 18.61
C GLU A 748 -39.08 2.96 17.46
N GLY A 749 -40.00 3.31 16.54
CA GLY A 749 -40.50 2.39 15.50
C GLY A 749 -39.57 2.09 14.32
N ALA A 750 -38.51 2.89 14.10
CA ALA A 750 -37.63 2.73 12.93
C ALA A 750 -36.41 1.82 13.21
N VAL A 751 -35.72 2.05 14.32
CA VAL A 751 -34.41 1.42 14.64
C VAL A 751 -34.50 -0.11 14.71
N GLY A 752 -35.59 -0.64 15.28
CA GLY A 752 -35.79 -2.09 15.39
C GLY A 752 -35.76 -2.83 14.05
N LYS A 753 -36.34 -2.25 12.99
CA LYS A 753 -36.41 -2.90 11.66
C LYS A 753 -35.04 -2.97 10.96
N ILE A 754 -34.14 -2.02 11.24
CA ILE A 754 -32.77 -2.02 10.71
C ILE A 754 -31.94 -3.09 11.44
N LEU A 755 -32.05 -3.15 12.77
CA LEU A 755 -31.37 -4.17 13.59
C LEU A 755 -31.81 -5.60 13.25
N ASP A 756 -33.11 -5.85 13.06
CA ASP A 756 -33.62 -7.18 12.71
C ASP A 756 -33.31 -7.61 11.26
N ARG A 757 -33.11 -6.67 10.33
CA ARG A 757 -32.61 -7.01 8.97
C ARG A 757 -31.13 -7.34 8.97
N HIS A 758 -30.30 -6.60 9.73
CA HIS A 758 -28.88 -6.94 9.88
C HIS A 758 -28.63 -8.28 10.58
N ARG A 759 -29.56 -8.75 11.44
CA ARG A 759 -29.56 -10.12 11.96
C ARG A 759 -29.69 -11.16 10.85
N ASN A 760 -30.63 -10.98 9.92
CA ASN A 760 -30.93 -11.98 8.87
C ASN A 760 -29.90 -12.02 7.73
N ALA A 761 -29.29 -10.90 7.35
CA ALA A 761 -28.27 -10.87 6.29
C ALA A 761 -27.01 -11.70 6.62
N GLY A 762 -26.76 -11.97 7.91
CA GLY A 762 -25.61 -12.73 8.40
C GLY A 762 -25.80 -14.23 8.54
N ASP A 763 -26.99 -14.79 8.27
CA ASP A 763 -27.31 -16.15 8.70
C ASP A 763 -26.51 -17.24 7.97
N GLY A 764 -26.24 -17.03 6.67
CA GLY A 764 -25.31 -17.86 5.89
C GLY A 764 -23.82 -17.59 6.14
N PHE A 765 -23.46 -16.84 7.19
CA PHE A 765 -22.09 -16.42 7.52
C PHE A 765 -21.59 -16.89 8.89
N GLN A 766 -22.39 -17.64 9.66
CA GLN A 766 -22.00 -18.17 10.98
C GLN A 766 -20.74 -19.07 10.90
N ASP A 767 -20.62 -19.89 9.85
CA ASP A 767 -19.46 -20.78 9.59
C ASP A 767 -18.31 -20.06 8.85
N ALA A 768 -17.86 -18.89 9.32
CA ALA A 768 -16.77 -18.12 8.70
C ALA A 768 -15.44 -18.29 9.47
N PRO A 769 -14.43 -18.97 8.90
CA PRO A 769 -13.12 -19.07 9.53
C PRO A 769 -12.56 -17.69 9.81
N TRP A 770 -12.11 -17.51 11.04
CA TRP A 770 -11.48 -16.29 11.50
C TRP A 770 -12.36 -15.03 11.47
N VAL A 771 -13.70 -15.16 11.43
CA VAL A 771 -14.64 -14.02 11.50
C VAL A 771 -15.70 -14.25 12.59
N GLU A 772 -15.62 -13.46 13.67
CA GLU A 772 -16.61 -13.41 14.75
C GLU A 772 -17.78 -12.50 14.38
N ARG A 773 -19.01 -12.82 14.81
CA ARG A 773 -20.12 -11.85 14.92
C ARG A 773 -20.19 -11.32 16.35
N LEU A 774 -20.19 -9.99 16.51
CA LEU A 774 -20.24 -9.31 17.81
C LEU A 774 -21.68 -8.95 18.19
N ASP A 775 -22.35 -9.90 18.83
CA ASP A 775 -23.72 -9.73 19.33
C ASP A 775 -23.78 -8.81 20.56
N GLY A 776 -24.65 -7.81 20.51
CA GLY A 776 -24.81 -6.80 21.56
C GLY A 776 -23.63 -5.83 21.68
N SER A 777 -23.52 -5.18 22.84
CA SER A 777 -22.51 -4.13 23.15
C SER A 777 -21.10 -4.65 23.44
N LYS A 778 -20.86 -5.97 23.34
CA LYS A 778 -19.60 -6.62 23.73
C LYS A 778 -18.40 -6.03 22.96
N GLY A 779 -17.52 -5.32 23.69
CA GLY A 779 -16.26 -4.80 23.18
C GLY A 779 -16.37 -3.63 22.20
N ARG A 780 -17.51 -2.94 22.12
CA ARG A 780 -17.71 -1.83 21.17
C ARG A 780 -17.15 -0.51 21.66
N GLY A 781 -16.27 0.10 20.86
CA GLY A 781 -16.27 1.56 20.72
C GLY A 781 -17.46 2.01 19.86
N VAL A 782 -17.89 3.26 20.00
CA VAL A 782 -18.93 3.84 19.13
C VAL A 782 -18.49 3.74 17.65
N GLY A 783 -19.43 3.49 16.74
CA GLY A 783 -19.14 3.29 15.30
C GLY A 783 -18.55 1.92 14.90
N SER A 784 -18.23 1.02 15.85
CA SER A 784 -17.60 -0.27 15.51
C SER A 784 -18.54 -1.29 14.83
N ARG A 785 -18.03 -1.97 13.78
CA ARG A 785 -18.78 -2.93 12.94
C ARG A 785 -19.17 -4.20 13.72
N VAL A 786 -20.29 -4.81 13.35
CA VAL A 786 -20.88 -6.02 13.97
C VAL A 786 -20.03 -7.30 13.78
N TRP A 787 -18.86 -7.23 13.15
CA TRP A 787 -18.03 -8.39 12.80
C TRP A 787 -16.55 -8.12 13.03
N ARG A 788 -15.80 -9.10 13.53
CA ARG A 788 -14.37 -8.97 13.87
C ARG A 788 -13.53 -10.10 13.27
N VAL A 789 -12.42 -9.78 12.63
CA VAL A 789 -11.45 -10.78 12.16
C VAL A 789 -10.53 -11.21 13.32
N ARG A 790 -10.39 -12.52 13.53
CA ARG A 790 -9.64 -13.15 14.63
C ARG A 790 -9.07 -14.52 14.22
N ARG A 791 -7.76 -14.62 14.04
CA ARG A 791 -7.11 -15.89 13.61
C ARG A 791 -7.22 -17.01 14.65
N ASP A 792 -7.38 -16.67 15.92
CA ASP A 792 -7.55 -17.60 17.04
C ASP A 792 -8.87 -18.39 16.98
N LEU A 793 -9.91 -17.89 16.28
CA LEU A 793 -11.17 -18.65 16.05
C LEU A 793 -10.98 -19.89 15.15
N GLY A 794 -9.81 -20.09 14.54
CA GLY A 794 -9.46 -21.34 13.87
C GLY A 794 -9.14 -22.49 14.83
N ARG A 795 -8.87 -22.18 16.11
CA ARG A 795 -8.52 -23.18 17.13
C ARG A 795 -9.76 -23.83 17.68
N ILE A 796 -10.02 -25.06 17.24
CA ILE A 796 -10.81 -26.02 18.03
C ILE A 796 -9.91 -26.43 19.20
N GLY A 797 -9.97 -25.69 20.30
CA GLY A 797 -9.48 -26.19 21.58
C GLY A 797 -10.40 -27.31 22.05
N ASP A 798 -9.83 -28.41 22.53
CA ASP A 798 -10.58 -29.33 23.39
C ASP A 798 -11.06 -28.54 24.62
N GLY A 799 -12.35 -28.66 24.93
CA GLY A 799 -12.95 -27.90 26.02
C GLY A 799 -12.39 -28.32 27.38
N GLY A 800 -11.75 -27.40 28.08
CA GLY A 800 -11.72 -27.42 29.54
C GLY A 800 -13.13 -27.18 30.10
N GLU A 801 -13.42 -27.80 31.24
CA GLU A 801 -14.75 -27.87 31.88
C GLU A 801 -15.35 -26.52 32.28
#